data_AF-A0A1M7RK53-F1
#
_entry.id   AF-A0A1M7RK53-F1
#
_cell.length_a   1.000
_cell.length_b   1.000
_cell.length_c   1.000
_cell.angle_alpha   90.00
_cell.angle_beta   90.00
_cell.angle_gamma   90.00
#
_symmetry.space_group_name_H-M   'P 1'
#
loop_
_entity.id
_entity.type
_entity.pdbx_description
1 polymer ?
#
loop_
_entity_poly.entity_id
_entity_poly.type
_entity_poly.pdbx_seq_one_letter_code
_entity_poly.pdbx_strand_id
1 'polypeptide(L)'
;MTSSNGNGQSPRNGPYLDWSAGSGGPGWTTAVGTVSTGVFGVAAALGDMAPWWATAAGTVLGAVSAGVAWMDGDPVRDRVLRLSKWTCSGSWIAYAATGDAWRHGWAPWVTLGVGGLVVGALASAFERRRPAGPADRAQVRAAVSVSVSGLVEEWRERLRVVCRVALPPGAIRVVLWANGYGYDVHADLSSTRYTWRGLKPHEDALAGNARLDNGGGVEVTAGAHRGAAILRVCARDAMAEERLYPLDDLAEVRTINDPVRFGFHRDGSRAEAVIRYARVILCGPQDAGKSNELQVLNAEINKCGDALIRIIDLSGGSLAWPWIRPWVEGRASKPGVDWIAPTAEEAVLLMEDTVGESKRRKRDLQHLMIDDDKIAVSAEVPEIFVVIDEGAEVSGQANSSAAKKAKALIDELRRIGRSAGINVIQCSLRPTSDMTGGAAVKKLSGIRALMTSPDAKEEGAALFGGGKYLPEDAPYVGCGWLARERVSEGRPFRGERITPAIIDALTVATADRRPEPYSSPNYAGRWERIGITPPSAATAAAPDPAAGRTATATAERPAGGDRPERETGDIGDRLAELQRRRAERKTFDRIADLFDTTEAPDPTPRPDWRTRLVELLRAAGEEGLSVRGAVAALNGEGYSIGKTVVHEWLQKNARSGPTGYTLRPDT
;
A
#
# COMPACT_ATOMS: atom_id res chain seq x y z
N MET A 1 1.35 28.96 -49.46
CA MET A 1 1.47 28.12 -50.67
C MET A 1 2.58 27.12 -50.47
N THR A 2 2.24 25.91 -50.05
CA THR A 2 3.02 24.68 -50.20
C THR A 2 2.02 23.54 -50.12
N SER A 3 1.93 22.79 -51.21
CA SER A 3 0.92 21.76 -51.49
C SER A 3 1.22 20.45 -50.77
N SER A 4 0.20 19.79 -50.23
CA SER A 4 0.21 18.33 -50.07
C SER A 4 -0.86 17.71 -50.97
N ASN A 5 -0.40 16.93 -51.94
CA ASN A 5 -1.21 16.00 -52.69
C ASN A 5 -1.61 14.86 -51.74
N GLY A 6 -2.91 14.72 -51.48
CA GLY A 6 -3.50 13.56 -50.84
C GLY A 6 -4.69 13.11 -51.66
N ASN A 7 -4.55 11.97 -52.32
CA ASN A 7 -5.58 11.29 -53.10
C ASN A 7 -6.93 11.28 -52.36
N GLY A 8 -7.91 12.01 -52.90
CA GLY A 8 -9.31 11.89 -52.52
C GLY A 8 -9.88 10.58 -53.04
N GLN A 9 -9.75 9.51 -52.26
CA GLN A 9 -10.69 8.39 -52.34
C GLN A 9 -11.94 8.79 -51.55
N SER A 10 -13.03 9.06 -52.26
CA SER A 10 -14.36 9.16 -51.67
C SER A 10 -14.65 7.89 -50.87
N PRO A 11 -15.14 7.96 -49.62
CA PRO A 11 -15.57 6.77 -48.91
C PRO A 11 -16.71 6.14 -49.71
N ARG A 12 -16.56 4.86 -50.05
CA ARG A 12 -17.63 4.07 -50.67
C ARG A 12 -18.79 4.00 -49.67
N ASN A 13 -19.84 4.78 -49.93
CA ASN A 13 -21.14 4.68 -49.27
C ASN A 13 -21.84 3.37 -49.70
N GLY A 14 -21.38 2.24 -49.17
CA GLY A 14 -22.23 1.06 -48.98
C GLY A 14 -22.86 1.12 -47.59
N PRO A 15 -23.99 0.43 -47.33
CA PRO A 15 -24.49 0.29 -45.97
C PRO A 15 -23.41 -0.34 -45.11
N TYR A 16 -22.72 0.47 -44.31
CA TYR A 16 -21.75 -0.01 -43.36
C TYR A 16 -22.56 -0.70 -42.26
N LEU A 17 -22.54 -2.03 -42.24
CA LEU A 17 -23.04 -2.80 -41.11
C LEU A 17 -22.19 -2.41 -39.90
N ASP A 18 -22.75 -1.57 -39.04
CA ASP A 18 -22.16 -1.23 -37.77
C ASP A 18 -22.26 -2.44 -36.84
N TRP A 19 -21.16 -3.20 -36.78
CA TRP A 19 -21.03 -4.38 -35.91
C TRP A 19 -20.77 -4.01 -34.44
N SER A 20 -20.69 -2.72 -34.10
CA SER A 20 -20.53 -2.22 -32.73
C SER A 20 -21.87 -2.02 -32.00
N ALA A 21 -22.99 -2.15 -32.71
CA ALA A 21 -24.32 -2.22 -32.09
C ALA A 21 -24.37 -3.45 -31.17
N GLY A 22 -24.42 -3.17 -29.87
CA GLY A 22 -24.39 -4.18 -28.81
C GLY A 22 -25.35 -5.31 -29.08
N SER A 23 -24.87 -6.54 -28.86
CA SER A 23 -25.72 -7.74 -28.87
C SER A 23 -26.97 -7.45 -28.06
N GLY A 24 -28.15 -7.57 -28.69
CA GLY A 24 -29.44 -7.29 -28.09
C GLY A 24 -29.55 -7.89 -26.68
N GLY A 25 -30.29 -7.18 -25.81
CA GLY A 25 -30.40 -7.47 -24.38
C GLY A 25 -30.82 -8.91 -24.04
N PRO A 26 -30.97 -9.23 -22.75
CA PRO A 26 -31.09 -10.59 -22.22
C PRO A 26 -32.02 -11.53 -23.02
N GLY A 27 -33.15 -11.02 -23.51
CA GLY A 27 -34.11 -11.77 -24.32
C GLY A 27 -33.54 -12.35 -25.63
N TRP A 28 -32.56 -11.70 -26.26
CA TRP A 28 -31.92 -12.18 -27.49
C TRP A 28 -30.88 -13.27 -27.21
N THR A 29 -30.12 -13.17 -26.12
CA THR A 29 -29.20 -14.22 -25.67
C THR A 29 -29.92 -15.45 -25.12
N THR A 30 -31.07 -15.28 -24.47
CA THR A 30 -31.92 -16.39 -24.04
C THR A 30 -32.58 -17.08 -25.25
N ALA A 31 -33.00 -16.33 -26.28
CA ALA A 31 -33.58 -16.91 -27.49
C ALA A 31 -32.57 -17.77 -28.29
N VAL A 32 -31.30 -17.38 -28.33
CA VAL A 32 -30.24 -18.11 -29.07
C VAL A 32 -29.64 -19.26 -28.23
N GLY A 33 -29.60 -19.13 -26.90
CA GLY A 33 -29.12 -20.18 -26.00
C GLY A 33 -29.96 -21.46 -26.04
N THR A 34 -31.27 -21.32 -26.33
CA THR A 34 -32.22 -22.44 -26.39
C THR A 34 -32.02 -23.36 -27.60
N VAL A 35 -31.07 -23.13 -28.52
CA VAL A 35 -30.92 -23.94 -29.76
C VAL A 35 -29.60 -24.73 -29.82
N SER A 36 -28.87 -24.86 -28.71
CA SER A 36 -27.45 -25.26 -28.76
C SER A 36 -27.15 -26.68 -28.24
N THR A 37 -27.16 -27.71 -29.09
CA THR A 37 -26.37 -28.95 -28.87
C THR A 37 -26.12 -29.67 -30.21
N GLY A 38 -24.89 -29.69 -30.73
CA GLY A 38 -24.64 -30.33 -32.03
C GLY A 38 -23.18 -30.48 -32.43
N VAL A 39 -22.55 -31.55 -31.98
CA VAL A 39 -21.42 -32.17 -32.70
C VAL A 39 -21.55 -33.71 -32.68
N PHE A 40 -22.25 -34.27 -31.69
CA PHE A 40 -22.39 -35.73 -31.54
C PHE A 40 -23.59 -36.35 -32.27
N GLY A 41 -24.53 -35.56 -32.79
CA GLY A 41 -25.69 -36.09 -33.52
C GLY A 41 -25.32 -36.80 -34.82
N VAL A 42 -24.26 -36.33 -35.51
CA VAL A 42 -23.78 -36.96 -36.75
C VAL A 42 -22.97 -38.23 -36.47
N ALA A 43 -22.20 -38.26 -35.38
CA ALA A 43 -21.47 -39.46 -34.96
C ALA A 43 -22.40 -40.55 -34.38
N ALA A 44 -23.43 -40.16 -33.64
CA ALA A 44 -24.43 -41.09 -33.11
C ALA A 44 -25.31 -41.71 -34.22
N ALA A 45 -25.67 -40.92 -35.24
CA ALA A 45 -26.44 -41.41 -36.39
C ALA A 45 -25.64 -42.35 -37.32
N LEU A 46 -24.31 -42.34 -37.25
CA LEU A 46 -23.43 -43.18 -38.09
C LEU A 46 -22.81 -44.37 -37.33
N GLY A 47 -23.00 -44.51 -36.02
CA GLY A 47 -22.21 -45.45 -35.20
C GLY A 47 -22.90 -46.18 -34.05
N ASP A 48 -24.25 -46.21 -33.98
CA ASP A 48 -25.00 -46.90 -32.92
C ASP A 48 -24.59 -46.49 -31.48
N MET A 49 -24.17 -45.25 -31.29
CA MET A 49 -23.77 -44.75 -29.96
C MET A 49 -24.99 -44.40 -29.10
N ALA A 50 -24.96 -44.84 -27.85
CA ALA A 50 -26.04 -44.61 -26.89
C ALA A 50 -26.30 -43.10 -26.63
N PRO A 51 -27.56 -42.65 -26.48
CA PRO A 51 -27.96 -41.23 -26.43
C PRO A 51 -27.29 -40.37 -25.34
N TRP A 52 -26.76 -40.99 -24.29
CA TRP A 52 -26.13 -40.29 -23.16
C TRP A 52 -24.77 -39.65 -23.51
N TRP A 53 -24.13 -40.08 -24.60
CA TRP A 53 -22.91 -39.45 -25.11
C TRP A 53 -23.15 -38.06 -25.71
N ALA A 54 -24.33 -37.82 -26.30
CA ALA A 54 -24.71 -36.50 -26.80
C ALA A 54 -24.95 -35.50 -25.66
N THR A 55 -25.46 -35.98 -24.52
CA THR A 55 -25.61 -35.18 -23.30
C THR A 55 -24.26 -34.87 -22.68
N ALA A 56 -23.36 -35.85 -22.57
CA ALA A 56 -22.00 -35.64 -22.06
C ALA A 56 -21.20 -34.63 -22.91
N ALA A 57 -21.35 -34.67 -24.23
CA ALA A 57 -20.70 -33.73 -25.13
C ALA A 57 -21.24 -32.29 -25.02
N GLY A 58 -22.55 -32.13 -24.82
CA GLY A 58 -23.17 -30.82 -24.54
C GLY A 58 -22.62 -30.19 -23.26
N THR A 59 -22.37 -31.01 -22.23
CA THR A 59 -21.76 -30.56 -20.97
C THR A 59 -20.30 -30.13 -21.15
N VAL A 60 -19.51 -30.87 -21.94
CA VAL A 60 -18.10 -30.55 -22.20
C VAL A 60 -17.96 -29.27 -23.03
N LEU A 61 -18.77 -29.08 -24.07
CA LEU A 61 -18.76 -27.86 -24.88
C LEU A 61 -19.28 -26.64 -24.11
N GLY A 62 -20.30 -26.82 -23.25
CA GLY A 62 -20.76 -25.81 -22.31
C GLY A 62 -19.65 -25.36 -21.36
N ALA A 63 -18.88 -26.31 -20.84
CA ALA A 63 -17.72 -26.04 -19.98
C ALA A 63 -16.56 -25.34 -20.73
N VAL A 64 -16.31 -25.69 -21.99
CA VAL A 64 -15.29 -25.00 -22.83
C VAL A 64 -15.72 -23.56 -23.13
N SER A 65 -17.00 -23.31 -23.44
CA SER A 65 -17.52 -21.95 -23.63
C SER A 65 -17.53 -21.13 -22.33
N ALA A 66 -17.71 -21.76 -21.17
CA ALA A 66 -17.56 -21.13 -19.86
C ALA A 66 -16.08 -20.84 -19.52
N GLY A 67 -15.15 -21.72 -19.92
CA GLY A 67 -13.71 -21.56 -19.75
C GLY A 67 -13.11 -20.46 -20.63
N VAL A 68 -13.61 -20.29 -21.87
CA VAL A 68 -13.20 -19.17 -22.75
C VAL A 68 -13.75 -17.83 -22.25
N ALA A 69 -14.85 -17.84 -21.51
CA ALA A 69 -15.41 -16.63 -20.90
C ALA A 69 -14.65 -16.13 -19.66
N TRP A 70 -13.64 -16.88 -19.19
CA TRP A 70 -12.70 -16.50 -18.12
C TRP A 70 -11.46 -15.75 -18.63
N MET A 71 -11.28 -15.59 -19.95
CA MET A 71 -10.16 -14.84 -20.52
C MET A 71 -10.51 -13.34 -20.62
N ASP A 72 -9.75 -12.51 -19.90
CA ASP A 72 -9.93 -11.06 -19.87
C ASP A 72 -9.38 -10.35 -21.11
N GLY A 73 -10.12 -9.34 -21.59
CA GLY A 73 -9.58 -8.26 -22.42
C GLY A 73 -9.44 -8.42 -23.94
N ASP A 74 -9.76 -9.57 -24.55
CA ASP A 74 -9.37 -9.82 -25.95
C ASP A 74 -10.54 -9.83 -26.98
N PRO A 75 -10.50 -9.10 -28.11
CA PRO A 75 -11.44 -9.23 -29.24
C PRO A 75 -11.58 -10.65 -29.81
N VAL A 76 -10.66 -11.56 -29.51
CA VAL A 76 -10.77 -13.00 -29.80
C VAL A 76 -11.97 -13.63 -29.09
N ARG A 77 -12.32 -13.16 -27.88
CA ARG A 77 -13.46 -13.67 -27.08
C ARG A 77 -14.77 -13.60 -27.84
N ASP A 78 -15.08 -12.45 -28.43
CA ASP A 78 -16.36 -12.21 -29.10
C ASP A 78 -16.46 -13.00 -30.42
N ARG A 79 -15.35 -13.19 -31.13
CA ARG A 79 -15.30 -14.02 -32.34
C ARG A 79 -15.50 -15.50 -32.02
N VAL A 80 -14.86 -16.01 -30.97
CA VAL A 80 -15.01 -17.41 -30.55
C VAL A 80 -16.44 -17.67 -30.06
N LEU A 81 -17.03 -16.77 -29.28
CA LEU A 81 -18.42 -16.89 -28.82
C LEU A 81 -19.43 -16.86 -29.98
N ARG A 82 -19.19 -16.04 -31.01
CA ARG A 82 -20.02 -16.02 -32.22
C ARG A 82 -19.85 -17.30 -33.02
N LEU A 83 -18.62 -17.77 -33.25
CA LEU A 83 -18.36 -19.04 -33.94
C LEU A 83 -19.05 -20.21 -33.25
N SER A 84 -18.93 -20.32 -31.91
CA SER A 84 -19.59 -21.35 -31.12
C SER A 84 -21.12 -21.32 -31.25
N LYS A 85 -21.74 -20.13 -31.32
CA LYS A 85 -23.19 -20.00 -31.56
C LYS A 85 -23.58 -20.52 -32.95
N TRP A 86 -22.80 -20.18 -33.97
CA TRP A 86 -23.05 -20.60 -35.36
C TRP A 86 -22.90 -22.12 -35.52
N THR A 87 -21.82 -22.71 -35.02
CA THR A 87 -21.61 -24.16 -35.10
C THR A 87 -22.64 -24.93 -34.29
N CYS A 88 -22.97 -24.50 -33.07
CA CYS A 88 -23.98 -25.18 -32.26
C CYS A 88 -25.39 -25.13 -32.90
N SER A 89 -25.78 -23.98 -33.44
CA SER A 89 -27.10 -23.81 -34.08
C SER A 89 -27.21 -24.58 -35.39
N GLY A 90 -26.18 -24.50 -36.25
CA GLY A 90 -26.15 -25.19 -37.53
C GLY A 90 -26.21 -26.70 -37.38
N SER A 91 -25.50 -27.24 -36.38
CA SER A 91 -25.49 -28.67 -36.13
C SER A 91 -26.76 -29.21 -35.48
N TRP A 92 -27.48 -28.42 -34.67
CA TRP A 92 -28.81 -28.81 -34.17
C TRP A 92 -29.81 -28.92 -35.31
N ILE A 93 -29.83 -27.92 -36.22
CA ILE A 93 -30.69 -27.94 -37.41
C ILE A 93 -30.38 -29.17 -38.26
N ALA A 94 -29.09 -29.51 -38.44
CA ALA A 94 -28.68 -30.71 -39.16
C ALA A 94 -29.16 -32.02 -38.48
N TYR A 95 -29.09 -32.11 -37.16
CA TYR A 95 -29.59 -33.26 -36.40
C TYR A 95 -31.13 -33.37 -36.43
N ALA A 96 -31.85 -32.24 -36.29
CA ALA A 96 -33.31 -32.23 -36.40
C ALA A 96 -33.78 -32.65 -37.80
N ALA A 97 -32.98 -32.39 -38.83
CA ALA A 97 -33.26 -32.78 -40.22
C ALA A 97 -33.07 -34.27 -40.51
N THR A 98 -32.38 -35.05 -39.66
CA THR A 98 -32.23 -36.52 -39.86
C THR A 98 -33.48 -37.32 -39.50
N GLY A 99 -34.48 -36.69 -38.86
CA GLY A 99 -35.76 -37.32 -38.51
C GLY A 99 -35.75 -38.16 -37.24
N ASP A 100 -34.59 -38.64 -36.78
CA ASP A 100 -34.45 -39.44 -35.55
C ASP A 100 -34.70 -38.63 -34.27
N ALA A 101 -34.46 -37.32 -34.30
CA ALA A 101 -34.77 -36.41 -33.20
C ALA A 101 -36.24 -36.53 -32.77
N TRP A 102 -37.15 -36.78 -33.71
CA TRP A 102 -38.59 -36.85 -33.45
C TRP A 102 -39.09 -38.24 -33.08
N ARG A 103 -38.25 -39.28 -33.22
CA ARG A 103 -38.62 -40.68 -32.92
C ARG A 103 -38.55 -41.03 -31.43
N HIS A 104 -37.74 -40.30 -30.65
CA HIS A 104 -37.50 -40.58 -29.23
C HIS A 104 -38.34 -39.72 -28.26
N GLY A 105 -39.49 -39.21 -28.71
CA GLY A 105 -40.48 -38.56 -27.85
C GLY A 105 -39.97 -37.31 -27.13
N TRP A 106 -39.78 -37.41 -25.81
CA TRP A 106 -39.51 -36.28 -24.90
C TRP A 106 -38.02 -35.91 -24.78
N ALA A 107 -37.11 -36.75 -25.27
CA ALA A 107 -35.66 -36.54 -25.14
C ALA A 107 -35.14 -35.21 -25.75
N PRO A 108 -35.60 -34.73 -26.93
CA PRO A 108 -35.17 -33.45 -27.49
C PRO A 108 -35.60 -32.25 -26.65
N TRP A 109 -36.77 -32.35 -26.01
CA TRP A 109 -37.31 -31.30 -25.15
C TRP A 109 -36.52 -31.18 -23.85
N VAL A 110 -36.03 -32.30 -23.31
CA VAL A 110 -35.17 -32.29 -22.12
C VAL A 110 -33.79 -31.73 -22.43
N THR A 111 -33.21 -32.01 -23.59
CA THR A 111 -31.92 -31.38 -23.97
C THR A 111 -32.04 -29.85 -24.10
N LEU A 112 -33.15 -29.35 -24.65
CA LEU A 112 -33.41 -27.90 -24.74
C LEU A 112 -33.67 -27.28 -23.36
N GLY A 113 -34.44 -27.96 -22.51
CA GLY A 113 -34.76 -27.49 -21.15
C GLY A 113 -33.54 -27.45 -20.23
N VAL A 114 -32.69 -28.48 -20.27
CA VAL A 114 -31.45 -28.54 -19.48
C VAL A 114 -30.44 -27.52 -20.00
N GLY A 115 -30.29 -27.37 -21.32
CA GLY A 115 -29.43 -26.34 -21.91
C GLY A 115 -29.86 -24.92 -21.53
N GLY A 116 -31.16 -24.63 -21.56
CA GLY A 116 -31.71 -23.35 -21.12
C GLY A 116 -31.47 -23.07 -19.64
N LEU A 117 -31.60 -24.08 -18.77
CA LEU A 117 -31.33 -23.94 -17.33
C LEU A 117 -29.85 -23.70 -17.03
N VAL A 118 -28.94 -24.40 -17.70
CA VAL A 118 -27.49 -24.21 -17.53
C VAL A 118 -27.06 -22.82 -18.01
N VAL A 119 -27.55 -22.37 -19.17
CA VAL A 119 -27.28 -21.02 -19.68
C VAL A 119 -27.89 -19.95 -18.77
N GLY A 120 -29.10 -20.15 -18.25
CA GLY A 120 -29.75 -19.24 -17.30
C GLY A 120 -29.00 -19.14 -15.97
N ALA A 121 -28.54 -20.28 -15.43
CA ALA A 121 -27.73 -20.32 -14.23
C ALA A 121 -26.38 -19.61 -14.42
N LEU A 122 -25.72 -19.83 -15.56
CA LEU A 122 -24.46 -19.17 -15.90
C LEU A 122 -24.63 -17.67 -16.23
N ALA A 123 -25.73 -17.25 -16.85
CA ALA A 123 -26.02 -15.85 -17.14
C ALA A 123 -26.10 -15.00 -15.85
N SER A 124 -26.67 -15.55 -14.78
CA SER A 124 -26.70 -14.90 -13.46
C SER A 124 -25.31 -14.78 -12.79
N ALA A 125 -24.35 -15.60 -13.21
CA ALA A 125 -22.95 -15.50 -12.82
C ALA A 125 -22.19 -14.46 -13.67
N PHE A 126 -22.58 -14.27 -14.94
CA PHE A 126 -22.02 -13.24 -15.83
C PHE A 126 -22.51 -11.82 -15.51
N GLU A 127 -23.77 -11.67 -15.06
CA GLU A 127 -24.30 -10.35 -14.65
C GLU A 127 -23.54 -9.75 -13.45
N ARG A 128 -22.97 -10.58 -12.59
CA ARG A 128 -22.17 -10.14 -11.43
C ARG A 128 -20.78 -9.62 -11.77
N ARG A 129 -20.35 -9.70 -13.05
CA ARG A 129 -19.01 -9.27 -13.50
C ARG A 129 -19.08 -8.37 -14.74
N ARG A 130 -20.10 -7.51 -14.82
CA ARG A 130 -20.22 -6.55 -15.92
C ARG A 130 -19.38 -5.30 -15.58
N PRO A 131 -18.30 -4.97 -16.33
CA PRO A 131 -17.64 -3.68 -16.15
C PRO A 131 -18.61 -2.55 -16.53
N ALA A 132 -18.59 -1.46 -15.76
CA ALA A 132 -19.52 -0.34 -15.88
C ALA A 132 -19.63 0.19 -17.32
N GLY A 133 -20.85 0.20 -17.86
CA GLY A 133 -21.14 0.60 -19.23
C GLY A 133 -21.09 2.13 -19.43
N PRO A 134 -21.16 2.62 -20.68
CA PRO A 134 -21.18 4.05 -20.97
C PRO A 134 -22.34 4.82 -20.30
N ALA A 135 -23.49 4.17 -20.12
CA ALA A 135 -24.65 4.73 -19.43
C ALA A 135 -24.42 4.88 -17.92
N ASP A 136 -23.81 3.88 -17.28
CA ASP A 136 -23.43 3.93 -15.86
C ASP A 136 -22.41 5.06 -15.64
N ARG A 137 -21.42 5.18 -16.53
CA ARG A 137 -20.42 6.27 -16.49
C ARG A 137 -21.06 7.66 -16.67
N ALA A 138 -22.09 7.79 -17.51
CA ALA A 138 -22.82 9.04 -17.69
C ALA A 138 -23.63 9.42 -16.45
N GLN A 139 -24.28 8.43 -15.82
CA GLN A 139 -25.03 8.62 -14.58
C GLN A 139 -24.11 9.00 -13.41
N VAL A 140 -22.94 8.35 -13.31
CA VAL A 140 -21.90 8.70 -12.32
C VAL A 140 -21.39 10.11 -12.56
N ARG A 141 -21.06 10.48 -13.80
CA ARG A 141 -20.62 11.86 -14.13
C ARG A 141 -21.67 12.91 -13.79
N ALA A 142 -22.96 12.62 -14.05
CA ALA A 142 -24.04 13.52 -13.71
C ALA A 142 -24.17 13.69 -12.18
N ALA A 143 -24.13 12.59 -11.42
CA ALA A 143 -24.17 12.62 -9.96
C ALA A 143 -22.98 13.39 -9.35
N VAL A 144 -21.77 13.18 -9.88
CA VAL A 144 -20.57 13.95 -9.50
C VAL A 144 -20.72 15.43 -9.83
N SER A 145 -21.25 15.77 -11.00
CA SER A 145 -21.40 17.18 -11.37
C SER A 145 -22.34 17.94 -10.43
N VAL A 146 -23.43 17.29 -9.99
CA VAL A 146 -24.39 17.88 -9.03
C VAL A 146 -23.75 18.05 -7.65
N SER A 147 -23.01 17.05 -7.15
CA SER A 147 -22.34 17.14 -5.84
C SER A 147 -21.25 18.22 -5.84
N VAL A 148 -20.49 18.33 -6.94
CA VAL A 148 -19.45 19.36 -7.13
C VAL A 148 -20.04 20.76 -7.18
N SER A 149 -21.18 20.97 -7.86
CA SER A 149 -21.86 22.27 -7.88
C SER A 149 -22.32 22.72 -6.49
N GLY A 150 -22.81 21.79 -5.65
CA GLY A 150 -23.14 22.08 -4.25
C GLY A 150 -21.93 22.55 -3.46
N LEU A 151 -20.81 21.84 -3.57
CA LEU A 151 -19.54 22.22 -2.91
C LEU A 151 -19.04 23.60 -3.34
N VAL A 152 -19.16 23.96 -4.63
CA VAL A 152 -18.75 25.29 -5.13
C VAL A 152 -19.49 26.43 -4.41
N GLU A 153 -20.81 26.31 -4.25
CA GLU A 153 -21.62 27.32 -3.55
C GLU A 153 -21.32 27.36 -2.05
N GLU A 154 -21.18 26.19 -1.42
CA GLU A 154 -20.79 26.10 -0.01
C GLU A 154 -19.44 26.79 0.26
N TRP A 155 -18.44 26.56 -0.59
CA TRP A 155 -17.13 27.19 -0.44
C TRP A 155 -17.14 28.68 -0.74
N ARG A 156 -17.98 29.15 -1.66
CA ARG A 156 -18.19 30.59 -1.88
C ARG A 156 -18.74 31.26 -0.63
N GLU A 157 -19.76 30.66 -0.04
CA GLU A 157 -20.37 31.15 1.18
C GLU A 157 -19.39 31.08 2.36
N ARG A 158 -18.62 30.00 2.47
CA ARG A 158 -17.61 29.83 3.52
C ARG A 158 -16.50 30.88 3.45
N LEU A 159 -15.97 31.17 2.27
CA LEU A 159 -15.00 32.26 2.07
C LEU A 159 -15.58 33.63 2.42
N ARG A 160 -16.87 33.85 2.14
CA ARG A 160 -17.58 35.08 2.50
C ARG A 160 -17.74 35.23 4.01
N VAL A 161 -18.12 34.16 4.71
CA VAL A 161 -18.37 34.19 6.15
C VAL A 161 -17.08 34.22 6.96
N VAL A 162 -16.14 33.33 6.66
CA VAL A 162 -14.93 33.14 7.47
C VAL A 162 -13.86 34.17 7.11
N CYS A 163 -13.57 34.35 5.81
CA CYS A 163 -12.50 35.22 5.34
C CYS A 163 -12.98 36.64 4.98
N ARG A 164 -14.30 36.89 4.99
CA ARG A 164 -14.91 38.16 4.52
C ARG A 164 -14.55 38.48 3.06
N VAL A 165 -14.39 37.43 2.24
CA VAL A 165 -14.07 37.55 0.81
C VAL A 165 -15.29 37.14 0.00
N ALA A 166 -15.92 38.09 -0.67
CA ALA A 166 -17.01 37.82 -1.62
C ALA A 166 -16.43 37.62 -3.02
N LEU A 167 -16.71 36.45 -3.61
CA LEU A 167 -16.28 36.10 -4.96
C LEU A 167 -17.47 36.00 -5.91
N PRO A 168 -17.34 36.43 -7.17
CA PRO A 168 -18.41 36.31 -8.16
C PRO A 168 -18.67 34.84 -8.53
N PRO A 169 -19.85 34.53 -9.11
CA PRO A 169 -20.11 33.21 -9.69
C PRO A 169 -19.03 32.82 -10.72
N GLY A 170 -18.63 31.55 -10.71
CA GLY A 170 -17.58 31.04 -11.62
C GLY A 170 -16.14 31.29 -11.17
N ALA A 171 -15.90 32.10 -10.12
CA ALA A 171 -14.56 32.30 -9.57
C ALA A 171 -14.05 31.12 -8.72
N ILE A 172 -14.91 30.14 -8.43
CA ILE A 172 -14.55 28.93 -7.67
C ILE A 172 -14.73 27.70 -8.55
N ARG A 173 -13.72 26.84 -8.53
CA ARG A 173 -13.76 25.50 -9.13
C ARG A 173 -13.32 24.47 -8.11
N VAL A 174 -14.07 23.38 -7.99
CA VAL A 174 -13.74 22.24 -7.13
C VAL A 174 -13.23 21.07 -7.97
N VAL A 175 -12.14 20.45 -7.54
CA VAL A 175 -11.51 19.28 -8.18
C VAL A 175 -11.34 18.18 -7.14
N LEU A 176 -12.07 17.08 -7.30
CA LEU A 176 -11.94 15.93 -6.40
C LEU A 176 -10.60 15.22 -6.61
N TRP A 177 -9.98 14.75 -5.52
CA TRP A 177 -8.76 13.97 -5.61
C TRP A 177 -9.07 12.52 -6.01
N ALA A 178 -8.20 11.93 -6.83
CA ALA A 178 -8.35 10.54 -7.27
C ALA A 178 -8.22 9.51 -6.14
N ASN A 179 -7.56 9.88 -5.04
CA ASN A 179 -7.32 9.02 -3.89
C ASN A 179 -8.48 9.01 -2.87
N GLY A 180 -9.54 9.81 -3.08
CA GLY A 180 -10.73 9.83 -2.23
C GLY A 180 -10.59 10.50 -0.87
N TYR A 181 -9.44 11.09 -0.52
CA TYR A 181 -9.25 11.75 0.79
C TYR A 181 -9.79 13.19 0.86
N GLY A 182 -10.12 13.80 -0.28
CA GLY A 182 -10.48 15.20 -0.31
C GLY A 182 -10.61 15.80 -1.70
N TYR A 183 -10.48 17.12 -1.76
CA TYR A 183 -10.64 17.90 -2.98
C TYR A 183 -9.94 19.26 -2.89
N ASP A 184 -9.60 19.81 -4.05
CA ASP A 184 -9.04 21.17 -4.18
C ASP A 184 -10.14 22.17 -4.52
N VAL A 185 -10.14 23.29 -3.83
CA VAL A 185 -10.96 24.47 -4.15
C VAL A 185 -10.03 25.53 -4.75
N HIS A 186 -10.12 25.69 -6.06
CA HIS A 186 -9.44 26.75 -6.78
C HIS A 186 -10.29 28.01 -6.72
N ALA A 187 -9.77 29.04 -6.06
CA ALA A 187 -10.43 30.34 -5.93
C ALA A 187 -9.65 31.41 -6.71
N ASP A 188 -10.32 32.07 -7.64
CA ASP A 188 -9.83 33.28 -8.27
C ASP A 188 -10.19 34.49 -7.42
N LEU A 189 -9.17 35.10 -6.82
CA LEU A 189 -9.23 36.29 -5.98
C LEU A 189 -8.92 37.57 -6.77
N SER A 190 -8.73 37.49 -8.10
CA SER A 190 -8.35 38.62 -8.96
C SER A 190 -9.33 39.80 -8.90
N SER A 191 -10.61 39.53 -8.64
CA SER A 191 -11.65 40.54 -8.43
C SER A 191 -11.59 41.20 -7.04
N THR A 192 -10.60 40.86 -6.21
CA THR A 192 -10.49 41.31 -4.81
C THR A 192 -9.09 41.87 -4.51
N ARG A 193 -8.96 42.58 -3.40
CA ARG A 193 -7.65 43.04 -2.90
C ARG A 193 -6.85 41.94 -2.17
N TYR A 194 -7.42 40.76 -1.98
CA TYR A 194 -6.84 39.69 -1.20
C TYR A 194 -5.92 38.81 -2.06
N THR A 195 -4.96 38.17 -1.40
CA THR A 195 -4.11 37.13 -1.98
C THR A 195 -4.26 35.86 -1.14
N TRP A 196 -3.71 34.73 -1.59
CA TRP A 196 -3.71 33.49 -0.82
C TRP A 196 -3.15 33.67 0.62
N ARG A 197 -2.19 34.59 0.81
CA ARG A 197 -1.64 34.93 2.14
C ARG A 197 -2.67 35.57 3.08
N GLY A 198 -3.70 36.22 2.54
CA GLY A 198 -4.81 36.75 3.32
C GLY A 198 -5.78 35.65 3.77
N LEU A 199 -5.84 34.53 3.05
CA LEU A 199 -6.67 33.38 3.42
C LEU A 199 -5.96 32.43 4.39
N LYS A 200 -4.63 32.29 4.27
CA LYS A 200 -3.83 31.36 5.07
C LYS A 200 -4.05 31.42 6.60
N PRO A 201 -4.18 32.60 7.25
CA PRO A 201 -4.46 32.67 8.69
C PRO A 201 -5.82 32.09 9.11
N HIS A 202 -6.70 31.78 8.16
CA HIS A 202 -8.04 31.27 8.41
C HIS A 202 -8.18 29.76 8.15
N GLU A 203 -7.09 29.02 7.92
CA GLU A 203 -7.09 27.56 7.67
C GLU A 203 -7.94 26.79 8.71
N ASP A 204 -7.68 26.97 10.00
CA ASP A 204 -8.42 26.30 11.09
C ASP A 204 -9.90 26.71 11.13
N ALA A 205 -10.20 27.99 10.91
CA ALA A 205 -11.57 28.50 10.92
C ALA A 205 -12.38 27.99 9.72
N LEU A 206 -11.74 27.85 8.57
CA LEU A 206 -12.32 27.25 7.37
C LEU A 206 -12.59 25.76 7.60
N ALA A 207 -11.65 25.03 8.18
CA ALA A 207 -11.83 23.61 8.53
C ALA A 207 -12.97 23.41 9.54
N GLY A 208 -13.01 24.23 10.61
CA GLY A 208 -14.07 24.19 11.61
C GLY A 208 -15.45 24.54 11.05
N ASN A 209 -15.54 25.55 10.16
CA ASN A 209 -16.80 25.88 9.48
C ASN A 209 -17.25 24.77 8.52
N ALA A 210 -16.31 24.11 7.85
CA ALA A 210 -16.57 22.95 7.00
C ALA A 210 -16.92 21.67 7.78
N ARG A 211 -16.83 21.70 9.13
CA ARG A 211 -17.10 20.56 10.03
C ARG A 211 -16.29 19.32 9.65
N LEU A 212 -15.03 19.52 9.27
CA LEU A 212 -14.12 18.42 8.99
C LEU A 212 -13.82 17.65 10.29
N ASP A 213 -13.66 16.33 10.18
CA ASP A 213 -13.29 15.48 11.31
C ASP A 213 -11.95 15.90 11.92
N ASN A 214 -11.71 15.49 13.17
CA ASN A 214 -10.41 15.70 13.82
C ASN A 214 -9.31 14.97 13.00
N GLY A 215 -8.41 15.74 12.38
CA GLY A 215 -7.40 15.25 11.42
C GLY A 215 -7.66 15.68 9.97
N GLY A 216 -8.90 15.99 9.62
CA GLY A 216 -9.25 16.76 8.43
C GLY A 216 -8.74 18.19 8.54
N GLY A 217 -8.56 18.87 7.41
CA GLY A 217 -7.95 20.19 7.41
C GLY A 217 -8.03 20.91 6.08
N VAL A 218 -7.74 22.21 6.13
CA VAL A 218 -7.68 23.07 4.95
C VAL A 218 -6.27 23.62 4.87
N GLU A 219 -5.56 23.36 3.78
CA GLU A 219 -4.24 23.94 3.51
C GLU A 219 -4.36 24.96 2.37
N VAL A 220 -4.04 26.21 2.65
CA VAL A 220 -4.07 27.30 1.65
C VAL A 220 -2.69 27.45 1.04
N THR A 221 -2.64 27.26 -0.28
CA THR A 221 -1.43 27.42 -1.09
C THR A 221 -1.65 28.43 -2.21
N ALA A 222 -0.54 28.88 -2.80
CA ALA A 222 -0.57 29.78 -3.96
C ALA A 222 -1.15 29.06 -5.19
N GLY A 223 -2.03 29.74 -5.93
CA GLY A 223 -2.48 29.27 -7.23
C GLY A 223 -1.54 29.67 -8.37
N ALA A 224 -2.04 29.54 -9.61
CA ALA A 224 -1.27 29.81 -10.83
C ALA A 224 -0.71 31.26 -10.92
N HIS A 225 -1.34 32.21 -10.24
CA HIS A 225 -0.90 33.60 -10.13
C HIS A 225 -1.18 34.15 -8.73
N ARG A 226 -0.65 35.34 -8.40
CA ARG A 226 -0.79 35.95 -7.05
C ARG A 226 -2.24 36.19 -6.61
N GLY A 227 -3.11 36.42 -7.58
CA GLY A 227 -4.56 36.54 -7.39
C GLY A 227 -5.31 35.21 -7.39
N ALA A 228 -4.64 34.05 -7.41
CA ALA A 228 -5.27 32.74 -7.31
C ALA A 228 -4.83 32.04 -6.01
N ALA A 229 -5.76 31.30 -5.40
CA ALA A 229 -5.50 30.47 -4.24
C ALA A 229 -6.02 29.06 -4.48
N ILE A 230 -5.31 28.07 -3.93
CA ILE A 230 -5.75 26.68 -3.90
C ILE A 230 -5.94 26.31 -2.44
N LEU A 231 -7.16 25.98 -2.05
CA LEU A 231 -7.48 25.43 -0.75
C LEU A 231 -7.56 23.92 -0.90
N ARG A 232 -6.59 23.20 -0.34
CA ARG A 232 -6.58 21.73 -0.32
C ARG A 232 -7.39 21.27 0.88
N VAL A 233 -8.55 20.66 0.62
CA VAL A 233 -9.48 20.25 1.66
C VAL A 233 -9.35 18.76 1.90
N CYS A 234 -8.73 18.39 3.01
CA CYS A 234 -8.66 17.01 3.49
C CYS A 234 -9.97 16.69 4.19
N ALA A 235 -10.89 16.04 3.48
CA ALA A 235 -12.20 15.65 4.02
C ALA A 235 -12.09 14.42 4.93
N ARG A 236 -11.16 13.51 4.61
CA ARG A 236 -10.80 12.33 5.40
C ARG A 236 -9.33 12.40 5.75
N ASP A 237 -9.00 12.10 6.99
CA ASP A 237 -7.60 12.05 7.42
C ASP A 237 -6.95 10.74 6.97
N ALA A 238 -6.09 10.82 5.96
CA ALA A 238 -5.29 9.66 5.56
C ALA A 238 -4.41 9.16 6.70
N MET A 239 -3.91 10.06 7.57
CA MET A 239 -3.05 9.72 8.70
C MET A 239 -3.76 8.92 9.77
N ALA A 240 -5.09 8.78 9.75
CA ALA A 240 -5.80 7.85 10.63
C ALA A 240 -5.49 6.38 10.30
N GLU A 241 -5.13 6.09 9.05
CA GLU A 241 -4.88 4.74 8.56
C GLU A 241 -3.43 4.32 8.84
N GLU A 242 -3.26 3.12 9.40
CA GLU A 242 -1.94 2.51 9.47
C GLU A 242 -1.64 1.82 8.13
N ARG A 243 -0.61 2.27 7.43
CA ARG A 243 -0.14 1.68 6.18
C ARG A 243 1.16 0.94 6.42
N LEU A 244 1.23 -0.31 5.99
CA LEU A 244 2.49 -1.05 6.00
C LEU A 244 3.42 -0.50 4.91
N TYR A 245 4.72 -0.57 5.18
CA TYR A 245 5.73 -0.24 4.18
C TYR A 245 5.57 -1.16 2.96
N PRO A 246 5.46 -0.59 1.74
CA PRO A 246 5.13 -1.36 0.55
C PRO A 246 6.35 -2.14 0.03
N LEU A 247 6.10 -3.33 -0.54
CA LEU A 247 7.11 -4.21 -1.15
C LEU A 247 6.90 -4.42 -2.66
N ASP A 248 5.94 -3.71 -3.24
CA ASP A 248 5.53 -3.83 -4.64
C ASP A 248 6.62 -3.37 -5.63
N ASP A 249 7.44 -2.40 -5.23
CA ASP A 249 8.48 -1.78 -6.04
C ASP A 249 9.89 -2.35 -5.78
N LEU A 250 10.01 -3.52 -5.12
CA LEU A 250 11.32 -4.14 -4.86
C LEU A 250 12.06 -4.57 -6.13
N ALA A 251 11.37 -4.82 -7.24
CA ALA A 251 12.01 -5.19 -8.51
C ALA A 251 12.84 -4.05 -9.10
N GLU A 252 12.47 -2.80 -8.81
CA GLU A 252 13.12 -1.62 -9.37
C GLU A 252 14.37 -1.25 -8.56
N VAL A 253 15.48 -1.03 -9.25
CA VAL A 253 16.71 -0.49 -8.64
C VAL A 253 16.58 1.02 -8.62
N ARG A 254 16.61 1.61 -7.42
CA ARG A 254 16.54 3.06 -7.24
C ARG A 254 17.94 3.68 -7.15
N THR A 255 18.00 5.00 -7.29
CA THR A 255 19.19 5.79 -6.96
C THR A 255 18.88 6.73 -5.80
N ILE A 256 19.88 7.02 -4.98
CA ILE A 256 19.76 8.01 -3.90
C ILE A 256 19.50 9.43 -4.40
N ASN A 257 19.69 9.69 -5.70
CA ASN A 257 19.28 10.93 -6.34
C ASN A 257 17.76 11.13 -6.35
N ASP A 258 16.99 10.04 -6.24
CA ASP A 258 15.54 10.10 -6.24
C ASP A 258 14.98 10.44 -4.84
N PRO A 259 13.77 11.01 -4.76
CA PRO A 259 13.10 11.24 -3.48
C PRO A 259 12.86 9.94 -2.71
N VAL A 260 13.26 9.87 -1.44
CA VAL A 260 12.94 8.73 -0.56
C VAL A 260 11.67 9.00 0.23
N ARG A 261 10.97 7.92 0.59
CA ARG A 261 9.73 7.96 1.37
C ARG A 261 10.00 8.16 2.86
N PHE A 262 9.23 9.06 3.44
CA PHE A 262 9.01 9.25 4.89
C PHE A 262 7.58 8.84 5.29
N GLY A 263 6.71 8.53 4.32
CA GLY A 263 5.32 8.13 4.55
C GLY A 263 4.33 8.96 3.74
N PHE A 264 3.29 9.50 4.37
CA PHE A 264 2.22 10.22 3.68
C PHE A 264 1.63 11.37 4.49
N HIS A 265 1.11 12.38 3.80
CA HIS A 265 0.44 13.53 4.39
C HIS A 265 -1.05 13.27 4.65
N ARG A 266 -1.72 14.21 5.33
CA ARG A 266 -3.18 14.19 5.58
C ARG A 266 -4.02 13.98 4.31
N ASP A 267 -3.58 14.57 3.21
CA ASP A 267 -4.24 14.46 1.90
C ASP A 267 -3.98 13.12 1.19
N GLY A 268 -3.24 12.21 1.84
CA GLY A 268 -2.81 10.95 1.26
C GLY A 268 -1.68 11.07 0.24
N SER A 269 -1.19 12.29 -0.05
CA SER A 269 -0.01 12.49 -0.89
C SER A 269 1.25 11.97 -0.21
N ARG A 270 2.23 11.54 -1.00
CA ARG A 270 3.46 10.96 -0.45
C ARG A 270 4.30 12.00 0.28
N ALA A 271 4.78 11.62 1.46
CA ALA A 271 5.76 12.38 2.19
C ALA A 271 7.16 11.95 1.71
N GLU A 272 7.74 12.63 0.72
CA GLU A 272 9.02 12.23 0.10
C GLU A 272 10.04 13.37 0.05
N ALA A 273 11.32 13.10 0.25
CA ALA A 273 12.37 14.09 0.10
C ALA A 273 13.64 13.50 -0.49
N VAL A 274 14.36 14.28 -1.29
CA VAL A 274 15.69 13.88 -1.78
C VAL A 274 16.67 14.02 -0.61
N ILE A 275 17.14 12.89 -0.08
CA ILE A 275 18.10 12.89 1.04
C ILE A 275 19.56 13.06 0.59
N ARG A 276 19.82 12.96 -0.72
CA ARG A 276 21.12 13.29 -1.31
C ARG A 276 21.53 14.71 -0.93
N TYR A 277 22.70 14.83 -0.31
CA TYR A 277 23.28 16.08 0.20
C TYR A 277 22.51 16.78 1.32
N ALA A 278 21.38 16.22 1.77
CA ALA A 278 20.58 16.78 2.83
C ALA A 278 20.92 16.09 4.15
N ARG A 279 21.29 16.89 5.15
CA ARG A 279 21.34 16.36 6.52
C ARG A 279 19.91 16.13 7.00
N VAL A 280 19.65 14.93 7.50
CA VAL A 280 18.36 14.53 8.06
C VAL A 280 18.46 14.62 9.58
N ILE A 281 17.56 15.38 10.19
CA ILE A 281 17.38 15.42 11.65
C ILE A 281 16.00 14.86 11.95
N LEU A 282 15.93 13.83 12.78
CA LEU A 282 14.69 13.24 13.28
C LEU A 282 14.61 13.42 14.80
N CYS A 283 13.57 14.12 15.27
CA CYS A 283 13.36 14.43 16.68
C CYS A 283 12.03 13.87 17.20
N GLY A 284 11.92 13.68 18.50
CA GLY A 284 10.66 13.31 19.17
C GLY A 284 10.88 12.39 20.37
N PRO A 285 9.88 12.20 21.25
CA PRO A 285 10.02 11.40 22.47
C PRO A 285 10.11 9.90 22.19
N GLN A 286 10.43 9.12 23.23
CA GLN A 286 10.33 7.66 23.16
C GLN A 286 8.91 7.24 22.75
N ASP A 287 8.79 6.12 22.03
CA ASP A 287 7.54 5.56 21.50
C ASP A 287 6.73 6.44 20.51
N ALA A 288 7.25 7.60 20.11
CA ALA A 288 6.60 8.45 19.09
C ALA A 288 6.66 7.88 17.65
N GLY A 289 7.40 6.79 17.44
CA GLY A 289 7.60 6.16 16.13
C GLY A 289 8.95 6.47 15.45
N LYS A 290 9.88 7.16 16.12
CA LYS A 290 11.21 7.49 15.57
C LYS A 290 11.98 6.27 15.07
N SER A 291 12.06 5.21 15.90
CA SER A 291 12.81 4.01 15.53
C SER A 291 12.19 3.32 14.32
N ASN A 292 10.86 3.32 14.19
CA ASN A 292 10.18 2.83 12.98
C ASN A 292 10.54 3.70 11.76
N GLU A 293 10.55 5.02 11.90
CA GLU A 293 10.90 5.93 10.81
C GLU A 293 12.37 5.77 10.35
N LEU A 294 13.29 5.52 11.28
CA LEU A 294 14.67 5.14 10.92
C LEU A 294 14.72 3.84 10.12
N GLN A 295 13.89 2.85 10.47
CA GLN A 295 13.81 1.61 9.72
C GLN A 295 13.23 1.84 8.30
N VAL A 296 12.26 2.75 8.15
CA VAL A 296 11.74 3.16 6.83
C VAL A 296 12.83 3.83 6.00
N LEU A 297 13.61 4.75 6.58
CA LEU A 297 14.74 5.37 5.89
C LEU A 297 15.81 4.35 5.50
N ASN A 298 16.15 3.42 6.39
CA ASN A 298 17.09 2.35 6.08
C ASN A 298 16.58 1.44 4.95
N ALA A 299 15.27 1.20 4.87
CA ALA A 299 14.64 0.46 3.78
C ALA A 299 14.75 1.19 2.44
N GLU A 300 14.44 2.50 2.42
CA GLU A 300 14.57 3.32 1.22
C GLU A 300 16.03 3.39 0.73
N ILE A 301 17.00 3.52 1.64
CA ILE A 301 18.43 3.51 1.28
C ILE A 301 18.86 2.13 0.77
N ASN A 302 18.38 1.03 1.38
CA ASN A 302 18.70 -0.33 0.94
C ASN A 302 18.11 -0.71 -0.43
N LYS A 303 17.12 0.04 -0.94
CA LYS A 303 16.59 -0.11 -2.30
C LYS A 303 17.47 0.58 -3.35
N CYS A 304 18.36 1.47 -2.92
CA CYS A 304 19.27 2.19 -3.79
C CYS A 304 20.51 1.34 -4.10
N GLY A 305 20.88 1.24 -5.39
CA GLY A 305 22.08 0.52 -5.82
C GLY A 305 23.38 1.31 -5.68
N ASP A 306 23.31 2.53 -5.14
CA ASP A 306 24.41 3.50 -5.08
C ASP A 306 24.59 4.12 -3.68
N ALA A 307 24.11 3.43 -2.63
CA ALA A 307 24.22 3.90 -1.25
C ALA A 307 24.61 2.78 -0.26
N LEU A 308 25.30 3.18 0.82
CA LEU A 308 25.71 2.33 1.93
C LEU A 308 25.26 2.92 3.27
N ILE A 309 24.92 2.05 4.22
CA ILE A 309 24.47 2.44 5.56
C ILE A 309 25.49 2.01 6.60
N ARG A 310 25.90 2.95 7.45
CA ARG A 310 26.70 2.71 8.66
C ARG A 310 25.93 3.21 9.87
N ILE A 311 25.87 2.43 10.94
CA ILE A 311 25.04 2.75 12.10
C ILE A 311 25.91 2.90 13.35
N ILE A 312 25.70 3.99 14.09
CA ILE A 312 26.17 4.18 15.45
C ILE A 312 24.97 4.03 16.38
N ASP A 313 24.95 2.95 17.17
CA ASP A 313 23.86 2.60 18.09
C ASP A 313 24.47 2.10 19.41
N LEU A 314 24.71 3.03 20.33
CA LEU A 314 25.31 2.73 21.63
C LEU A 314 24.35 2.04 22.60
N SER A 315 23.07 1.94 22.25
CA SER A 315 22.03 1.34 23.10
C SER A 315 21.90 -0.18 22.91
N GLY A 316 22.84 -0.81 22.18
CA GLY A 316 22.91 -2.27 22.04
C GLY A 316 22.59 -2.80 20.65
N GLY A 317 22.63 -1.98 19.60
CA GLY A 317 22.58 -2.44 18.20
C GLY A 317 21.20 -2.88 17.69
N SER A 318 20.12 -2.57 18.42
CA SER A 318 18.75 -2.97 18.10
C SER A 318 18.26 -2.42 16.76
N LEU A 319 18.76 -1.26 16.34
CA LEU A 319 18.41 -0.65 15.05
C LEU A 319 19.02 -1.44 13.89
N ALA A 320 20.26 -1.90 14.05
CA ALA A 320 21.06 -2.50 12.99
C ALA A 320 20.82 -4.01 12.81
N TRP A 321 20.56 -4.74 13.90
CA TRP A 321 20.44 -6.20 13.87
C TRP A 321 19.45 -6.75 12.82
N PRO A 322 18.23 -6.20 12.65
CA PRO A 322 17.28 -6.68 11.64
C PRO A 322 17.83 -6.68 10.20
N TRP A 323 18.75 -5.77 9.89
CA TRP A 323 19.37 -5.64 8.56
C TRP A 323 20.55 -6.57 8.32
N ILE A 324 21.11 -7.13 9.40
CA ILE A 324 22.33 -7.93 9.35
C ILE A 324 22.01 -9.40 9.55
N ARG A 325 20.98 -9.70 10.35
CA ARG A 325 20.51 -11.06 10.62
C ARG A 325 20.34 -11.92 9.35
N PRO A 326 19.69 -11.46 8.25
CA PRO A 326 19.54 -12.29 7.06
C PRO A 326 20.87 -12.70 6.42
N TRP A 327 21.89 -11.85 6.50
CA TRP A 327 23.23 -12.15 6.00
C TRP A 327 23.99 -13.10 6.92
N VAL A 328 23.93 -12.89 8.24
CA VAL A 328 24.53 -13.81 9.23
C VAL A 328 23.93 -15.21 9.12
N GLU A 329 22.64 -15.31 8.86
CA GLU A 329 21.92 -16.58 8.63
C GLU A 329 22.16 -17.18 7.23
N GLY A 330 22.96 -16.54 6.37
CA GLY A 330 23.27 -17.03 5.02
C GLY A 330 22.15 -16.88 4.00
N ARG A 331 21.07 -16.14 4.32
CA ARG A 331 19.92 -15.92 3.43
C ARG A 331 20.09 -14.71 2.51
N ALA A 332 21.03 -13.82 2.82
CA ALA A 332 21.42 -12.68 1.99
C ALA A 332 22.91 -12.74 1.68
N SER A 333 23.30 -12.39 0.44
CA SER A 333 24.71 -12.39 -0.01
C SER A 333 25.56 -11.31 0.68
N LYS A 334 24.92 -10.20 1.07
CA LYS A 334 25.54 -9.03 1.75
C LYS A 334 24.63 -8.54 2.88
N PRO A 335 25.15 -7.88 3.93
CA PRO A 335 24.32 -7.27 4.98
C PRO A 335 23.64 -5.99 4.49
N GLY A 336 22.47 -5.66 5.05
CA GLY A 336 21.75 -4.40 4.79
C GLY A 336 22.35 -3.17 5.47
N VAL A 337 23.27 -3.40 6.42
CA VAL A 337 24.07 -2.38 7.08
C VAL A 337 25.53 -2.79 6.95
N ASP A 338 26.35 -1.89 6.42
CA ASP A 338 27.76 -2.11 6.09
C ASP A 338 28.66 -2.24 7.33
N TRP A 339 28.40 -1.40 8.35
CA TRP A 339 29.17 -1.35 9.59
C TRP A 339 28.29 -0.86 10.74
N ILE A 340 28.34 -1.53 11.90
CA ILE A 340 27.75 -1.08 13.17
C ILE A 340 28.83 -0.69 14.17
N ALA A 341 28.59 0.41 14.89
CA ALA A 341 29.33 0.78 16.09
C ALA A 341 28.43 0.70 17.33
N PRO A 342 28.46 -0.41 18.09
CA PRO A 342 27.70 -0.56 19.33
C PRO A 342 28.39 0.06 20.55
N THR A 343 29.63 0.54 20.41
CA THR A 343 30.44 1.15 21.47
C THR A 343 31.06 2.46 21.01
N ALA A 344 31.43 3.33 21.96
CA ALA A 344 32.07 4.60 21.64
C ALA A 344 33.44 4.41 20.95
N GLU A 345 34.16 3.34 21.30
CA GLU A 345 35.44 2.97 20.70
C GLU A 345 35.28 2.54 19.24
N GLU A 346 34.29 1.69 18.94
CA GLU A 346 34.00 1.29 17.57
C GLU A 346 33.47 2.48 16.76
N ALA A 347 32.72 3.39 17.39
CA ALA A 347 32.26 4.62 16.76
C ALA A 347 33.44 5.53 16.34
N VAL A 348 34.50 5.60 17.14
CA VAL A 348 35.74 6.30 16.74
C VAL A 348 36.35 5.67 15.50
N LEU A 349 36.49 4.34 15.46
CA LEU A 349 37.10 3.64 14.32
C LEU A 349 36.30 3.83 13.02
N LEU A 350 34.97 3.68 13.11
CA LEU A 350 34.04 3.90 12.01
C LEU A 350 34.12 5.36 11.51
N MET A 351 34.17 6.33 12.42
CA MET A 351 34.21 7.74 12.06
C MET A 351 35.56 8.20 11.52
N GLU A 352 36.67 7.70 12.04
CA GLU A 352 38.01 7.95 11.48
C GLU A 352 38.12 7.44 10.05
N ASP A 353 37.60 6.23 9.81
CA ASP A 353 37.52 5.64 8.49
C ASP A 353 36.67 6.49 7.53
N THR A 354 35.47 6.86 7.97
CA THR A 354 34.52 7.65 7.17
C THR A 354 35.05 9.06 6.85
N VAL A 355 35.70 9.72 7.82
CA VAL A 355 36.37 11.03 7.61
C VAL A 355 37.56 10.90 6.67
N GLY A 356 38.36 9.82 6.83
CA GLY A 356 39.46 9.49 5.94
C GLY A 356 39.00 9.35 4.49
N GLU A 357 37.90 8.63 4.28
CA GLU A 357 37.29 8.46 2.96
C GLU A 357 36.78 9.78 2.38
N SER A 358 36.09 10.60 3.19
CA SER A 358 35.67 11.93 2.75
C SER A 358 36.82 12.76 2.20
N LYS A 359 37.97 12.72 2.89
CA LYS A 359 39.20 13.42 2.48
C LYS A 359 39.84 12.77 1.24
N ARG A 360 39.85 11.43 1.14
CA ARG A 360 40.35 10.69 -0.02
C ARG A 360 39.57 11.04 -1.28
N ARG A 361 38.25 10.92 -1.25
CA ARG A 361 37.37 11.23 -2.38
C ARG A 361 37.60 12.65 -2.92
N LYS A 362 37.75 13.63 -2.04
CA LYS A 362 38.04 15.02 -2.44
C LYS A 362 39.38 15.22 -3.14
N ARG A 363 40.40 14.43 -2.80
CA ARG A 363 41.72 14.51 -3.43
C ARG A 363 41.76 13.73 -4.73
N ASP A 364 41.24 12.51 -4.70
CA ASP A 364 41.53 11.50 -5.73
C ASP A 364 40.41 11.44 -6.78
N LEU A 365 39.17 11.74 -6.39
CA LEU A 365 37.97 11.66 -7.24
C LEU A 365 37.44 13.04 -7.66
N GLN A 366 38.25 14.09 -7.53
CA GLN A 366 37.88 15.44 -7.95
C GLN A 366 37.53 15.50 -9.45
N HIS A 367 38.13 14.63 -10.26
CA HIS A 367 37.85 14.51 -11.69
C HIS A 367 36.41 14.04 -12.01
N LEU A 368 35.68 13.48 -11.03
CA LEU A 368 34.26 13.12 -11.16
C LEU A 368 33.31 14.31 -10.94
N MET A 369 33.84 15.49 -10.61
CA MET A 369 33.09 16.74 -10.41
C MET A 369 32.99 17.50 -11.75
N ILE A 370 32.37 16.89 -12.77
CA ILE A 370 32.34 17.42 -14.14
C ILE A 370 31.33 18.57 -14.26
N ASP A 371 30.09 18.36 -13.79
CA ASP A 371 28.97 19.29 -13.96
C ASP A 371 28.48 19.94 -12.65
N ASP A 372 29.00 19.52 -11.50
CA ASP A 372 28.63 20.03 -10.17
C ASP A 372 29.87 20.07 -9.26
N ASP A 373 29.85 20.93 -8.23
CA ASP A 373 30.84 21.01 -7.15
C ASP A 373 30.76 19.81 -6.18
N LYS A 374 30.20 18.68 -6.63
CA LYS A 374 29.92 17.50 -5.82
C LYS A 374 30.27 16.25 -6.61
N ILE A 375 30.80 15.26 -5.90
CA ILE A 375 31.14 13.97 -6.49
C ILE A 375 29.85 13.26 -6.91
N ALA A 376 29.80 12.81 -8.17
CA ALA A 376 28.74 11.96 -8.68
C ALA A 376 28.77 10.61 -7.94
N VAL A 377 27.60 10.08 -7.57
CA VAL A 377 27.54 8.78 -6.87
C VAL A 377 27.17 7.70 -7.87
N SER A 378 27.63 6.50 -7.61
CA SER A 378 27.34 5.29 -8.38
C SER A 378 27.55 4.06 -7.48
N ALA A 379 27.38 2.85 -8.02
CA ALA A 379 27.73 1.64 -7.30
C ALA A 379 29.24 1.56 -6.96
N GLU A 380 30.11 2.15 -7.78
CA GLU A 380 31.57 2.21 -7.56
C GLU A 380 31.96 3.30 -6.55
N VAL A 381 31.21 4.40 -6.51
CA VAL A 381 31.40 5.51 -5.56
C VAL A 381 30.09 5.76 -4.83
N PRO A 382 29.70 4.88 -3.90
CA PRO A 382 28.38 4.97 -3.26
C PRO A 382 28.31 6.13 -2.28
N GLU A 383 27.10 6.68 -2.10
CA GLU A 383 26.83 7.59 -1.00
C GLU A 383 26.87 6.83 0.34
N ILE A 384 27.57 7.37 1.33
CA ILE A 384 27.64 6.74 2.66
C ILE A 384 26.75 7.52 3.63
N PHE A 385 25.75 6.85 4.19
CA PHE A 385 24.93 7.38 5.27
C PHE A 385 25.43 6.86 6.61
N VAL A 386 25.84 7.77 7.49
CA VAL A 386 26.08 7.48 8.90
C VAL A 386 24.80 7.80 9.67
N VAL A 387 24.10 6.75 10.11
CA VAL A 387 22.90 6.84 10.93
C VAL A 387 23.29 6.78 12.40
N ILE A 388 22.84 7.76 13.18
CA ILE A 388 23.12 7.85 14.61
C ILE A 388 21.81 7.71 15.36
N ASP A 389 21.61 6.56 16.01
CA ASP A 389 20.51 6.37 16.95
C ASP A 389 20.87 6.96 18.30
N GLU A 390 19.88 7.57 18.96
CA GLU A 390 20.00 8.18 20.29
C GLU A 390 21.34 8.92 20.52
N GLY A 391 21.59 9.98 19.74
CA GLY A 391 22.90 10.62 19.69
C GLY A 391 23.37 11.26 20.99
N ALA A 392 22.63 11.25 22.10
CA ALA A 392 22.98 11.92 23.36
C ALA A 392 24.38 11.55 23.87
N GLU A 393 24.69 10.26 23.84
CA GLU A 393 25.94 9.70 24.36
C GLU A 393 27.16 10.07 23.50
N VAL A 394 26.97 10.29 22.20
CA VAL A 394 28.01 10.76 21.26
C VAL A 394 27.86 12.23 20.89
N SER A 395 26.97 12.98 21.55
CA SER A 395 26.73 14.40 21.32
C SER A 395 26.80 15.23 22.59
N GLY A 396 25.73 15.89 23.02
CA GLY A 396 25.71 16.85 24.13
C GLY A 396 26.21 16.28 25.46
N GLN A 397 26.09 14.97 25.68
CA GLN A 397 26.37 14.28 26.95
C GLN A 397 27.56 13.32 26.88
N ALA A 398 28.47 13.51 25.90
CA ALA A 398 29.65 12.69 25.74
C ALA A 398 30.60 12.79 26.94
N ASN A 399 30.60 11.76 27.79
CA ASN A 399 31.38 11.74 29.05
C ASN A 399 32.74 11.05 28.90
N SER A 400 32.85 10.01 28.07
CA SER A 400 34.12 9.30 27.82
C SER A 400 35.01 10.03 26.82
N SER A 401 36.34 9.78 26.88
CA SER A 401 37.29 10.32 25.90
C SER A 401 36.97 9.83 24.48
N ALA A 402 36.56 8.56 24.33
CA ALA A 402 36.12 7.99 23.08
C ALA A 402 34.87 8.67 22.53
N ALA A 403 33.84 8.90 23.37
CA ALA A 403 32.61 9.58 22.95
C ALA A 403 32.88 11.04 22.52
N LYS A 404 33.75 11.75 23.23
CA LYS A 404 34.18 13.12 22.85
C LYS A 404 34.92 13.14 21.51
N LYS A 405 35.77 12.14 21.27
CA LYS A 405 36.50 12.00 19.99
C LYS A 405 35.54 11.66 18.86
N ALA A 406 34.62 10.72 19.05
CA ALA A 406 33.59 10.37 18.08
C ALA A 406 32.74 11.61 17.72
N LYS A 407 32.30 12.38 18.71
CA LYS A 407 31.60 13.66 18.49
C LYS A 407 32.39 14.62 17.60
N ALA A 408 33.67 14.85 17.92
CA ALA A 408 34.53 15.74 17.15
C ALA A 408 34.65 15.30 15.68
N LEU A 409 34.76 13.99 15.43
CA LEU A 409 34.79 13.43 14.09
C LEU A 409 33.44 13.54 13.37
N ILE A 410 32.31 13.37 14.07
CA ILE A 410 30.97 13.59 13.52
C ILE A 410 30.79 15.05 13.09
N ASP A 411 31.21 16.00 13.93
CA ASP A 411 31.16 17.41 13.61
C ASP A 411 32.10 17.78 12.46
N GLU A 412 33.29 17.19 12.38
CA GLU A 412 34.17 17.32 11.23
C GLU A 412 33.49 16.80 9.95
N LEU A 413 32.95 15.58 9.99
CA LEU A 413 32.27 14.95 8.87
C LEU A 413 31.08 15.79 8.39
N ARG A 414 30.29 16.36 9.31
CA ARG A 414 29.21 17.28 8.93
C ARG A 414 29.71 18.43 8.08
N ARG A 415 30.86 19.02 8.41
CA ARG A 415 31.42 20.15 7.64
C ARG A 415 31.96 19.73 6.28
N ILE A 416 32.58 18.57 6.16
CA ILE A 416 33.32 18.18 4.94
C ILE A 416 32.58 17.16 4.05
N GLY A 417 31.67 16.36 4.59
CA GLY A 417 31.12 15.16 3.95
C GLY A 417 30.22 15.41 2.74
N ARG A 418 29.47 16.52 2.75
CA ARG A 418 28.41 16.79 1.76
C ARG A 418 28.89 16.68 0.30
N SER A 419 30.00 17.32 -0.06
CA SER A 419 30.50 17.28 -1.45
C SER A 419 31.19 15.96 -1.80
N ALA A 420 31.54 15.14 -0.81
CA ALA A 420 32.16 13.84 -0.98
C ALA A 420 31.16 12.67 -1.09
N GLY A 421 29.85 12.96 -1.07
CA GLY A 421 28.81 11.91 -1.04
C GLY A 421 28.82 11.14 0.29
N ILE A 422 28.98 11.83 1.41
CA ILE A 422 28.88 11.24 2.74
C ILE A 422 28.01 12.12 3.63
N ASN A 423 26.90 11.56 4.12
CA ASN A 423 25.89 12.28 4.89
C ASN A 423 25.63 11.64 6.26
N VAL A 424 25.06 12.44 7.15
CA VAL A 424 24.69 12.03 8.51
C VAL A 424 23.18 12.13 8.67
N ILE A 425 22.57 11.05 9.15
CA ILE A 425 21.19 10.99 9.63
C ILE A 425 21.25 10.93 11.14
N GLN A 426 20.65 11.90 11.81
CA GLN A 426 20.74 12.00 13.27
C GLN A 426 19.36 11.91 13.91
N CYS A 427 19.25 11.04 14.92
CA CYS A 427 18.13 11.01 15.83
C CYS A 427 18.42 11.67 17.16
N SER A 428 17.40 12.30 17.73
CA SER A 428 17.44 12.88 19.07
C SER A 428 16.08 12.82 19.76
N LEU A 429 16.06 12.65 21.08
CA LEU A 429 14.82 12.75 21.86
C LEU A 429 14.21 14.14 21.86
N ARG A 430 15.04 15.19 21.84
CA ARG A 430 14.60 16.57 21.96
C ARG A 430 15.36 17.49 21.01
N PRO A 431 14.69 18.46 20.36
CA PRO A 431 15.34 19.39 19.44
C PRO A 431 16.10 20.53 20.15
N THR A 432 16.90 20.22 21.17
CA THR A 432 17.74 21.22 21.87
C THR A 432 18.94 21.62 21.02
N SER A 433 19.47 22.84 21.23
CA SER A 433 20.63 23.36 20.50
C SER A 433 21.87 22.47 20.62
N ASP A 434 22.00 21.79 21.76
CA ASP A 434 23.18 20.98 22.07
C ASP A 434 23.13 19.61 21.38
N MET A 435 21.92 19.17 21.03
CA MET A 435 21.66 17.86 20.43
C MET A 435 21.51 17.95 18.92
N THR A 436 20.79 18.96 18.43
CA THR A 436 20.52 19.15 16.99
C THR A 436 21.47 20.16 16.33
N GLY A 437 22.40 20.72 17.12
CA GLY A 437 23.26 21.83 16.73
C GLY A 437 22.57 23.18 16.84
N GLY A 438 23.37 24.25 16.81
CA GLY A 438 22.87 25.62 16.84
C GLY A 438 21.98 25.96 15.63
N ALA A 439 21.32 27.11 15.65
CA ALA A 439 20.38 27.54 14.59
C ALA A 439 20.99 27.50 13.17
N ALA A 440 22.31 27.70 13.05
CA ALA A 440 23.02 27.56 11.78
C ALA A 440 23.03 26.11 11.25
N VAL A 441 23.18 25.10 12.12
CA VAL A 441 23.14 23.68 11.74
C VAL A 441 21.73 23.29 11.29
N LYS A 442 20.69 23.77 11.99
CA LYS A 442 19.28 23.56 11.64
C LYS A 442 18.86 24.24 10.34
N LYS A 443 19.41 25.42 10.04
CA LYS A 443 19.20 26.10 8.74
C LYS A 443 19.93 25.41 7.59
N LEU A 444 20.99 24.66 7.88
CA LEU A 444 21.77 23.89 6.91
C LEU A 444 21.28 22.44 6.76
N SER A 445 20.49 21.92 7.71
CA SER A 445 19.83 20.61 7.56
C SER A 445 18.71 20.73 6.54
N GLY A 446 18.91 20.09 5.39
CA GLY A 446 17.94 20.10 4.29
C GLY A 446 16.67 19.33 4.62
N ILE A 447 16.65 18.45 5.62
CA ILE A 447 15.45 17.70 6.01
C ILE A 447 15.36 17.64 7.53
N ARG A 448 14.19 18.00 8.05
CA ARG A 448 13.89 17.98 9.49
C ARG A 448 12.55 17.31 9.72
N ALA A 449 12.52 16.31 10.59
CA ALA A 449 11.33 15.61 11.00
C ALA A 449 11.16 15.70 12.52
N LEU A 450 9.97 16.03 12.99
CA LEU A 450 9.60 16.01 14.40
C LEU A 450 8.42 15.07 14.58
N MET A 451 8.60 13.98 15.31
CA MET A 451 7.51 13.10 15.71
C MET A 451 6.69 13.76 16.82
N THR A 452 5.39 13.46 16.86
CA THR A 452 4.46 14.08 17.80
C THR A 452 4.89 13.90 19.26
N SER A 453 4.82 14.99 20.01
CA SER A 453 5.12 15.05 21.44
C SER A 453 4.12 15.98 22.15
N PRO A 454 3.93 15.87 23.47
CA PRO A 454 3.12 16.82 24.22
C PRO A 454 3.60 18.27 24.08
N ASP A 455 4.91 18.45 23.94
CA ASP A 455 5.59 19.75 23.83
C ASP A 455 5.83 20.16 22.35
N ALA A 456 5.11 19.54 21.40
CA ALA A 456 5.32 19.71 19.95
C ALA A 456 5.34 21.18 19.50
N LYS A 457 4.62 22.05 20.21
CA LYS A 457 4.61 23.49 19.95
C LYS A 457 5.98 24.12 20.13
N GLU A 458 6.62 23.87 21.26
CA GLU A 458 7.94 24.43 21.59
C GLU A 458 9.04 23.72 20.79
N GLU A 459 8.95 22.39 20.72
CA GLU A 459 9.90 21.54 20.00
C GLU A 459 9.89 21.83 18.49
N GLY A 460 8.70 21.99 17.91
CA GLY A 460 8.52 22.36 16.52
C GLY A 460 9.05 23.76 16.23
N ALA A 461 8.73 24.75 17.07
CA ALA A 461 9.30 26.09 16.94
C ALA A 461 10.84 26.06 17.00
N ALA A 462 11.42 25.24 17.89
CA ALA A 462 12.86 25.10 18.04
C ALA A 462 13.53 24.38 16.84
N LEU A 463 12.87 23.39 16.23
CA LEU A 463 13.44 22.64 15.10
C LEU A 463 13.25 23.37 13.76
N PHE A 464 12.06 23.92 13.55
CA PHE A 464 11.63 24.51 12.29
C PHE A 464 11.93 26.01 12.18
N GLY A 465 12.15 26.69 13.32
CA GLY A 465 12.47 28.12 13.37
C GLY A 465 11.23 29.03 13.36
N GLY A 466 10.07 28.50 13.78
CA GLY A 466 8.77 29.17 13.81
C GLY A 466 7.64 28.24 13.34
N GLY A 467 6.39 28.71 13.44
CA GLY A 467 5.19 27.95 13.12
C GLY A 467 4.36 27.59 14.37
N LYS A 468 3.15 27.07 14.15
CA LYS A 468 2.30 26.51 15.20
C LYS A 468 2.19 25.01 14.94
N TYR A 469 2.68 24.21 15.87
CA TYR A 469 2.66 22.76 15.79
C TYR A 469 1.89 22.24 17.00
N LEU A 470 0.73 21.66 16.74
CA LEU A 470 -0.21 21.25 17.77
C LEU A 470 -0.33 19.72 17.74
N PRO A 471 -0.27 19.00 18.87
CA PRO A 471 -0.40 17.54 18.86
C PRO A 471 -1.66 17.02 18.14
N GLU A 472 -2.73 17.80 18.16
CA GLU A 472 -4.01 17.53 17.49
C GLU A 472 -3.86 17.46 15.96
N ASP A 473 -2.84 18.11 15.42
CA ASP A 473 -2.53 18.12 14.00
C ASP A 473 -1.84 16.84 13.51
N ALA A 474 -1.32 16.04 14.43
CA ALA A 474 -0.59 14.80 14.16
C ALA A 474 -0.89 13.77 15.26
N PRO A 475 -2.16 13.35 15.44
CA PRO A 475 -2.61 12.78 16.70
C PRO A 475 -2.30 11.28 16.89
N TYR A 476 -1.81 10.58 15.86
CA TYR A 476 -1.57 9.14 15.92
C TYR A 476 -0.09 8.81 16.15
N VAL A 477 0.18 7.61 16.64
CA VAL A 477 1.54 7.08 16.75
C VAL A 477 2.17 6.97 15.36
N GLY A 478 3.42 7.41 15.24
CA GLY A 478 4.11 7.50 13.95
C GLY A 478 3.76 8.75 13.14
N CYS A 479 2.94 9.66 13.67
CA CYS A 479 2.75 10.98 13.07
C CYS A 479 3.81 11.98 13.53
N GLY A 480 3.99 13.02 12.72
CA GLY A 480 4.89 14.13 13.00
C GLY A 480 4.79 15.22 11.95
N TRP A 481 5.80 16.08 11.90
CA TRP A 481 5.95 17.13 10.90
C TRP A 481 7.24 16.96 10.13
N LEU A 482 7.17 17.07 8.82
CA LEU A 482 8.31 16.99 7.91
C LEU A 482 8.51 18.33 7.22
N ALA A 483 9.67 18.95 7.43
CA ALA A 483 10.13 20.09 6.67
C ALA A 483 11.21 19.65 5.67
N ARG A 484 11.05 20.10 4.42
CA ARG A 484 11.94 19.77 3.30
C ARG A 484 12.65 21.01 2.77
N GLU A 485 13.90 20.83 2.42
CA GLU A 485 14.77 21.81 1.78
C GLU A 485 14.75 23.20 2.43
N ARG A 486 14.51 24.25 1.62
CA ARG A 486 14.45 25.66 2.03
C ARG A 486 13.13 26.01 2.73
N VAL A 487 12.17 25.09 2.80
CA VAL A 487 10.90 25.32 3.49
C VAL A 487 11.14 25.13 4.99
N SER A 488 10.89 26.19 5.75
CA SER A 488 11.05 26.16 7.21
C SER A 488 9.87 25.53 7.91
N GLU A 489 8.68 25.56 7.32
CA GLU A 489 7.44 25.05 7.94
C GLU A 489 7.32 23.53 7.77
N GLY A 490 7.14 22.82 8.88
CA GLY A 490 6.91 21.38 8.87
C GLY A 490 5.47 21.06 8.48
N ARG A 491 5.27 20.18 7.50
CA ARG A 491 3.94 19.70 7.09
C ARG A 491 3.63 18.39 7.82
N PRO A 492 2.41 18.21 8.39
CA PRO A 492 2.03 16.96 9.05
C PRO A 492 2.18 15.75 8.14
N PHE A 493 2.73 14.65 8.65
CA PHE A 493 2.87 13.37 7.96
C PHE A 493 2.70 12.21 8.95
N ARG A 494 2.42 11.02 8.41
CA ARG A 494 2.49 9.74 9.11
C ARG A 494 3.49 8.83 8.42
N GLY A 495 4.42 8.28 9.20
CA GLY A 495 5.36 7.27 8.76
C GLY A 495 4.65 5.95 8.42
N GLU A 496 5.15 5.26 7.40
CA GLU A 496 4.71 3.90 7.09
C GLU A 496 5.21 2.92 8.16
N ARG A 497 4.40 1.92 8.49
CA ARG A 497 4.75 0.91 9.48
C ARG A 497 5.62 -0.18 8.83
N ILE A 498 6.86 -0.30 9.28
CA ILE A 498 7.78 -1.35 8.81
C ILE A 498 8.02 -2.40 9.90
N THR A 499 7.79 -3.67 9.56
CA THR A 499 7.94 -4.79 10.50
C THR A 499 9.25 -5.53 10.29
N PRO A 500 9.76 -6.29 11.28
CA PRO A 500 10.95 -7.11 11.08
C PRO A 500 10.84 -8.09 9.92
N ALA A 501 9.64 -8.60 9.61
CA ALA A 501 9.41 -9.47 8.46
C ALA A 501 9.57 -8.73 7.12
N ILE A 502 9.13 -7.47 7.05
CA ILE A 502 9.33 -6.61 5.88
C ILE A 502 10.82 -6.29 5.70
N ILE A 503 11.52 -5.93 6.79
CA ILE A 503 12.97 -5.68 6.76
C ILE A 503 13.72 -6.91 6.26
N ASP A 504 13.34 -8.09 6.75
CA ASP A 504 13.95 -9.36 6.37
C ASP A 504 13.79 -9.65 4.87
N ALA A 505 12.56 -9.55 4.36
CA ALA A 505 12.25 -9.73 2.94
C ALA A 505 12.99 -8.71 2.06
N LEU A 506 13.02 -7.44 2.45
CA LEU A 506 13.75 -6.39 1.74
C LEU A 506 15.25 -6.66 1.74
N THR A 507 15.80 -7.08 2.89
CA THR A 507 17.24 -7.34 3.02
C THR A 507 17.69 -8.45 2.10
N VAL A 508 16.90 -9.53 1.98
CA VAL A 508 17.16 -10.63 1.04
C VAL A 508 17.01 -10.14 -0.41
N ALA A 509 15.93 -9.44 -0.73
CA ALA A 509 15.62 -9.01 -2.09
C ALA A 509 16.62 -8.00 -2.67
N THR A 510 17.23 -7.15 -1.83
CA THR A 510 18.17 -6.11 -2.30
C THR A 510 19.64 -6.46 -2.11
N ALA A 511 19.98 -7.65 -1.60
CA ALA A 511 21.34 -8.02 -1.21
C ALA A 511 22.36 -7.87 -2.35
N ASP A 512 22.04 -8.37 -3.54
CA ASP A 512 22.97 -8.40 -4.67
C ASP A 512 23.24 -7.02 -5.29
N ARG A 513 22.39 -6.03 -4.97
CA ARG A 513 22.48 -4.66 -5.48
C ARG A 513 23.38 -3.78 -4.63
N ARG A 514 23.77 -4.25 -3.44
CA ARG A 514 24.52 -3.42 -2.48
C ARG A 514 25.92 -3.14 -3.00
N PRO A 515 26.34 -1.86 -3.05
CA PRO A 515 27.69 -1.47 -3.42
C PRO A 515 28.76 -2.22 -2.63
N GLU A 516 29.92 -2.40 -3.26
CA GLU A 516 31.08 -2.87 -2.50
C GLU A 516 31.64 -1.71 -1.65
N PRO A 517 31.95 -1.97 -0.38
CA PRO A 517 32.59 -1.00 0.49
C PRO A 517 34.04 -0.79 0.06
N TYR A 518 34.58 0.40 0.30
CA TYR A 518 36.00 0.65 0.07
C TYR A 518 36.85 -0.04 1.14
N SER A 519 38.04 -0.48 0.75
CA SER A 519 38.98 -1.12 1.67
C SER A 519 39.71 -0.08 2.52
N SER A 520 39.79 -0.33 3.84
CA SER A 520 40.65 0.41 4.75
C SER A 520 41.14 -0.47 5.91
N PRO A 521 42.23 -0.09 6.61
CA PRO A 521 42.72 -0.84 7.76
C PRO A 521 41.70 -0.96 8.89
N ASN A 522 40.92 0.09 9.16
CA ASN A 522 39.89 0.06 10.21
C ASN A 522 38.66 -0.76 9.80
N TYR A 523 38.39 -0.81 8.49
CA TYR A 523 37.27 -1.55 7.92
C TYR A 523 37.46 -3.08 8.01
N ALA A 524 38.70 -3.54 7.89
CA ALA A 524 39.07 -4.92 8.15
C ALA A 524 38.81 -5.28 9.63
N GLY A 525 38.27 -6.48 9.88
CA GLY A 525 38.03 -6.96 11.25
C GLY A 525 36.78 -6.40 11.94
N ARG A 526 35.98 -5.56 11.26
CA ARG A 526 34.86 -4.84 11.90
C ARG A 526 33.78 -5.75 12.48
N TRP A 527 33.52 -6.88 11.83
CA TRP A 527 32.52 -7.84 12.29
C TRP A 527 33.04 -8.63 13.48
N GLU A 528 34.31 -9.04 13.42
CA GLU A 528 35.02 -9.76 14.48
C GLU A 528 35.09 -8.93 15.77
N ARG A 529 35.36 -7.62 15.67
CA ARG A 529 35.41 -6.70 16.83
C ARG A 529 34.10 -6.63 17.60
N ILE A 530 32.97 -6.82 16.92
CA ILE A 530 31.63 -6.79 17.53
C ILE A 530 31.03 -8.20 17.68
N GLY A 531 31.84 -9.25 17.51
CA GLY A 531 31.44 -10.64 17.72
C GLY A 531 30.49 -11.21 16.67
N ILE A 532 30.36 -10.56 15.51
CA ILE A 532 29.56 -11.07 14.39
C ILE A 532 30.46 -11.92 13.50
N THR A 533 30.06 -13.17 13.28
CA THR A 533 30.77 -14.07 12.37
C THR A 533 30.11 -13.98 10.99
N PRO A 534 30.84 -13.55 9.94
CA PRO A 534 30.34 -13.62 8.57
C PRO A 534 29.96 -15.06 8.21
N PRO A 535 28.96 -15.27 7.33
CA PRO A 535 28.69 -16.61 6.84
C PRO A 535 29.98 -17.19 6.25
N SER A 536 30.35 -18.39 6.72
CA SER A 536 31.40 -19.18 6.07
C SER A 536 31.06 -19.28 4.59
N ALA A 537 32.05 -19.10 3.70
CA ALA A 537 31.85 -19.23 2.26
C ALA A 537 31.39 -20.67 1.92
N ALA A 538 30.09 -20.90 2.04
CA ALA A 538 29.40 -22.13 1.75
C ALA A 538 28.29 -21.79 0.76
N THR A 539 28.49 -22.29 -0.45
CA THR A 539 27.59 -22.45 -1.59
C THR A 539 26.16 -21.96 -1.35
N ALA A 540 25.72 -21.00 -2.14
CA ALA A 540 24.33 -20.58 -2.26
C ALA A 540 23.42 -21.81 -2.48
N ALA A 541 22.90 -22.38 -1.39
CA ALA A 541 21.86 -23.38 -1.43
C ALA A 541 20.55 -22.62 -1.61
N ALA A 542 19.83 -22.94 -2.69
CA ALA A 542 18.49 -22.44 -2.92
C ALA A 542 17.61 -22.64 -1.68
N PRO A 543 16.75 -21.66 -1.31
CA PRO A 543 15.93 -21.77 -0.11
C PRO A 543 14.95 -22.94 -0.24
N ASP A 544 15.04 -23.88 0.70
CA ASP A 544 14.04 -24.92 0.92
C ASP A 544 12.75 -24.27 1.49
N PRO A 545 11.60 -24.36 0.80
CA PRO A 545 10.35 -23.74 1.25
C PRO A 545 9.74 -24.38 2.51
N ALA A 546 10.38 -25.40 3.11
CA ALA A 546 9.85 -26.13 4.26
C ALA A 546 10.29 -25.62 5.65
N ALA A 547 11.31 -24.76 5.76
CA ALA A 547 11.91 -24.37 7.05
C ALA A 547 11.27 -23.12 7.69
N GLY A 548 9.94 -23.09 7.74
CA GLY A 548 9.18 -22.01 8.39
C GLY A 548 8.13 -22.56 9.33
N ARG A 549 8.49 -23.36 10.34
CA ARG A 549 7.59 -23.81 11.42
C ARG A 549 8.36 -24.51 12.54
N THR A 550 8.87 -23.75 13.53
CA THR A 550 8.75 -24.01 14.99
C THR A 550 9.67 -23.07 15.77
N ALA A 551 9.07 -22.08 16.44
CA ALA A 551 9.64 -21.45 17.64
C ALA A 551 8.49 -20.88 18.47
N THR A 552 7.81 -21.76 19.23
CA THR A 552 6.91 -21.37 20.31
C THR A 552 7.75 -21.09 21.55
N ALA A 553 7.98 -19.82 21.86
CA ALA A 553 8.50 -19.40 23.15
C ALA A 553 7.32 -19.13 24.10
N THR A 554 7.06 -20.07 24.99
CA THR A 554 6.23 -19.90 26.19
C THR A 554 6.94 -18.96 27.16
N ALA A 555 6.37 -17.77 27.38
CA ALA A 555 6.74 -16.89 28.49
C ALA A 555 5.56 -16.81 29.46
N GLU A 556 5.77 -17.35 30.66
CA GLU A 556 4.85 -17.29 31.79
C GLU A 556 4.68 -15.84 32.28
N ARG A 557 3.45 -15.48 32.63
CA ARG A 557 3.06 -14.15 33.11
C ARG A 557 2.90 -14.19 34.63
N PRO A 558 3.54 -13.30 35.42
CA PRO A 558 3.23 -13.16 36.84
C PRO A 558 1.91 -12.41 37.04
N ALA A 559 1.16 -12.84 38.04
CA ALA A 559 -0.09 -12.26 38.51
C ALA A 559 0.14 -11.08 39.46
N GLY A 560 -0.82 -10.15 39.49
CA GLY A 560 -1.03 -9.20 40.59
C GLY A 560 -0.88 -7.72 40.23
N GLY A 561 -1.95 -6.95 40.37
CA GLY A 561 -1.94 -5.49 40.31
C GLY A 561 -3.29 -4.88 39.97
N ASP A 562 -4.02 -4.44 41.00
CA ASP A 562 -5.35 -3.83 40.97
C ASP A 562 -5.49 -2.67 39.99
N ARG A 563 -6.66 -2.59 39.34
CA ARG A 563 -7.07 -1.52 38.44
C ARG A 563 -8.28 -0.79 39.06
N PRO A 564 -8.27 0.55 39.21
CA PRO A 564 -9.40 1.26 39.77
C PRO A 564 -10.59 1.32 38.80
N GLU A 565 -11.79 1.25 39.38
CA GLU A 565 -13.10 1.33 38.76
C GLU A 565 -13.23 2.56 37.84
N ARG A 566 -13.77 2.34 36.63
CA ARG A 566 -14.14 3.40 35.71
C ARG A 566 -15.65 3.37 35.52
N GLU A 567 -16.25 4.53 35.79
CA GLU A 567 -17.67 4.84 35.75
C GLU A 567 -18.39 4.26 34.51
N THR A 568 -19.47 3.53 34.78
CA THR A 568 -20.45 3.05 33.81
C THR A 568 -21.27 4.21 33.27
N GLY A 569 -20.73 4.90 32.27
CA GLY A 569 -21.50 5.74 31.34
C GLY A 569 -22.20 4.89 30.29
N ASP A 570 -23.49 5.13 30.13
CA ASP A 570 -24.52 4.37 29.40
C ASP A 570 -24.05 3.69 28.09
N ILE A 571 -24.04 2.37 28.11
CA ILE A 571 -23.73 1.50 26.97
C ILE A 571 -24.77 1.66 25.85
N GLY A 572 -26.01 2.07 26.19
CA GLY A 572 -27.09 2.30 25.24
C GLY A 572 -26.79 3.41 24.24
N ASP A 573 -26.26 4.54 24.72
CA ASP A 573 -25.92 5.70 23.87
C ASP A 573 -24.74 5.39 22.94
N ARG A 574 -23.74 4.65 23.42
CA ARG A 574 -22.62 4.18 22.58
C ARG A 574 -23.08 3.18 21.53
N LEU A 575 -24.05 2.32 21.83
CA LEU A 575 -24.56 1.36 20.87
C LEU A 575 -25.42 2.04 19.79
N ALA A 576 -26.22 3.04 20.17
CA ALA A 576 -27.02 3.84 19.25
C ALA A 576 -26.15 4.71 18.32
N GLU A 577 -25.04 5.26 18.84
CA GLU A 577 -24.03 5.98 18.05
C GLU A 577 -23.28 5.04 17.10
N LEU A 578 -22.89 3.84 17.55
CA LEU A 578 -22.27 2.82 16.69
C LEU A 578 -23.21 2.29 15.60
N GLN A 579 -24.51 2.22 15.88
CA GLN A 579 -25.53 1.85 14.89
C GLN A 579 -25.78 2.97 13.88
N ARG A 580 -25.79 4.24 14.30
CA ARG A 580 -25.81 5.40 13.38
C ARG A 580 -24.57 5.46 12.50
N ARG A 581 -23.38 5.31 13.08
CA ARG A 581 -22.11 5.20 12.33
C ARG A 581 -22.09 4.03 11.36
N ARG A 582 -22.71 2.90 11.68
CA ARG A 582 -22.86 1.77 10.74
C ARG A 582 -23.83 2.07 9.59
N ALA A 583 -24.87 2.85 9.83
CA ALA A 583 -25.82 3.26 8.79
C ALA A 583 -25.22 4.34 7.86
N GLU A 584 -24.46 5.27 8.41
CA GLU A 584 -23.72 6.30 7.65
C GLU A 584 -22.56 5.67 6.85
N ARG A 585 -21.83 4.72 7.45
CA ARG A 585 -20.82 3.90 6.78
C ARG A 585 -21.39 3.13 5.59
N LYS A 586 -22.58 2.52 5.72
CA LYS A 586 -23.28 1.87 4.59
C LYS A 586 -23.71 2.83 3.46
N THR A 587 -23.95 4.10 3.79
CA THR A 587 -24.38 5.10 2.81
C THR A 587 -23.19 5.65 2.02
N PHE A 588 -22.01 5.75 2.65
CA PHE A 588 -20.77 6.20 2.00
C PHE A 588 -19.92 5.07 1.40
N ASP A 589 -19.95 3.84 1.94
CA ASP A 589 -19.36 2.65 1.29
C ASP A 589 -19.99 2.46 -0.10
N ARG A 590 -21.30 2.74 -0.25
CA ARG A 590 -21.97 2.80 -1.56
C ARG A 590 -21.41 3.85 -2.51
N ILE A 591 -20.87 4.95 -1.99
CA ILE A 591 -20.29 6.06 -2.77
C ILE A 591 -18.81 5.76 -3.09
N ALA A 592 -18.10 5.04 -2.22
CA ALA A 592 -16.73 4.57 -2.45
C ALA A 592 -16.67 3.44 -3.49
N ASP A 593 -17.60 2.48 -3.42
CA ASP A 593 -17.78 1.41 -4.44
C ASP A 593 -18.13 1.98 -5.83
N LEU A 594 -18.57 3.25 -5.90
CA LEU A 594 -18.94 3.96 -7.13
C LEU A 594 -17.72 4.53 -7.90
N PHE A 595 -16.51 4.57 -7.31
CA PHE A 595 -15.31 5.15 -7.93
C PHE A 595 -14.09 4.23 -8.01
N ASP A 596 -14.19 2.97 -7.55
CA ASP A 596 -13.11 2.02 -7.78
C ASP A 596 -13.17 1.46 -9.21
N THR A 597 -12.45 2.10 -10.14
CA THR A 597 -12.26 1.57 -11.51
C THR A 597 -11.03 0.67 -11.64
N THR A 598 -10.45 0.21 -10.53
CA THR A 598 -9.42 -0.83 -10.53
C THR A 598 -9.63 -1.75 -9.34
N GLU A 599 -10.75 -2.49 -9.34
CA GLU A 599 -10.90 -3.64 -8.45
C GLU A 599 -9.83 -4.68 -8.79
N ALA A 600 -8.82 -4.77 -7.93
CA ALA A 600 -8.24 -6.06 -7.60
C ALA A 600 -9.39 -6.99 -7.18
N PRO A 601 -9.39 -8.28 -7.56
CA PRO A 601 -10.54 -9.15 -7.34
C PRO A 601 -10.89 -9.21 -5.85
N ASP A 602 -12.10 -8.75 -5.50
CA ASP A 602 -12.67 -8.88 -4.16
C ASP A 602 -12.61 -10.36 -3.74
N PRO A 603 -11.93 -10.70 -2.63
CA PRO A 603 -11.93 -12.06 -2.13
C PRO A 603 -13.37 -12.40 -1.74
N THR A 604 -13.98 -13.33 -2.48
CA THR A 604 -15.32 -13.88 -2.22
C THR A 604 -15.60 -13.93 -0.72
N PRO A 605 -16.72 -13.35 -0.23
CA PRO A 605 -17.00 -13.23 1.19
C PRO A 605 -16.94 -14.63 1.79
N ARG A 606 -15.92 -14.82 2.61
CA ARG A 606 -15.57 -16.12 3.14
C ARG A 606 -16.76 -16.64 3.96
N PRO A 607 -17.23 -17.87 3.73
CA PRO A 607 -18.40 -18.39 4.45
C PRO A 607 -18.17 -18.35 5.96
N ASP A 608 -19.23 -18.25 6.78
CA ASP A 608 -19.08 -18.39 8.24
C ASP A 608 -18.40 -19.72 8.55
N TRP A 609 -17.54 -19.73 9.57
CA TRP A 609 -16.76 -20.92 9.92
C TRP A 609 -17.63 -22.13 10.26
N ARG A 610 -18.87 -21.91 10.71
CA ARG A 610 -19.86 -22.96 10.98
C ARG A 610 -20.32 -23.63 9.70
N THR A 611 -20.59 -22.84 8.67
CA THR A 611 -20.95 -23.34 7.34
C THR A 611 -19.79 -24.14 6.75
N ARG A 612 -18.57 -23.64 6.90
CA ARG A 612 -17.38 -24.35 6.44
C ARG A 612 -17.12 -25.64 7.22
N LEU A 613 -17.31 -25.63 8.54
CA LEU A 613 -17.19 -26.81 9.38
C LEU A 613 -18.17 -27.93 8.94
N VAL A 614 -19.41 -27.56 8.61
CA VAL A 614 -20.43 -28.48 8.08
C VAL A 614 -19.99 -29.09 6.75
N GLU A 615 -19.41 -28.29 5.85
CA GLU A 615 -18.87 -28.79 4.59
C GLU A 615 -17.71 -29.75 4.79
N LEU A 616 -16.76 -29.43 5.69
CA LEU A 616 -15.64 -30.31 6.02
C LEU A 616 -16.12 -31.66 6.59
N LEU A 617 -17.12 -31.63 7.46
CA LEU A 617 -17.70 -32.84 8.04
C LEU A 617 -18.50 -33.66 7.01
N ARG A 618 -19.20 -33.00 6.08
CA ARG A 618 -19.90 -33.68 4.98
C ARG A 618 -18.91 -34.30 3.98
N ALA A 619 -17.80 -33.62 3.69
CA ALA A 619 -16.74 -34.13 2.83
C ALA A 619 -16.00 -35.32 3.44
N ALA A 620 -15.86 -35.35 4.77
CA ALA A 620 -15.25 -36.48 5.48
C ALA A 620 -16.11 -37.76 5.50
N GLY A 621 -17.40 -37.67 5.15
CA GLY A 621 -18.28 -38.84 5.03
C GLY A 621 -18.33 -39.71 6.30
N GLU A 622 -18.38 -41.03 6.13
CA GLU A 622 -18.46 -41.99 7.23
C GLU A 622 -17.15 -42.15 8.02
N GLU A 623 -16.01 -41.73 7.46
CA GLU A 623 -14.71 -41.77 8.15
C GLU A 623 -14.64 -40.77 9.31
N GLY A 624 -15.41 -39.69 9.22
CA GLY A 624 -15.50 -38.64 10.24
C GLY A 624 -14.24 -37.76 10.32
N LEU A 625 -14.34 -36.64 11.03
CA LEU A 625 -13.22 -35.72 11.23
C LEU A 625 -13.05 -35.45 12.73
N SER A 626 -11.83 -35.63 13.25
CA SER A 626 -11.56 -35.31 14.65
C SER A 626 -11.70 -33.79 14.88
N VAL A 627 -12.09 -33.38 16.08
CA VAL A 627 -12.23 -31.95 16.42
C VAL A 627 -10.91 -31.20 16.22
N ARG A 628 -9.77 -31.85 16.49
CA ARG A 628 -8.44 -31.28 16.24
C ARG A 628 -8.16 -31.11 14.74
N GLY A 629 -8.55 -32.09 13.92
CA GLY A 629 -8.44 -32.02 12.46
C GLY A 629 -9.33 -30.92 11.85
N ALA A 630 -10.56 -30.79 12.34
CA ALA A 630 -11.49 -29.75 11.91
C ALA A 630 -10.98 -28.34 12.25
N VAL A 631 -10.45 -28.15 13.46
CA VAL A 631 -9.85 -26.88 13.89
C VAL A 631 -8.59 -26.56 13.09
N ALA A 632 -7.74 -27.55 12.81
CA ALA A 632 -6.55 -27.36 11.99
C ALA A 632 -6.92 -26.96 10.55
N ALA A 633 -7.92 -27.59 9.96
CA ALA A 633 -8.42 -27.24 8.62
C ALA A 633 -9.02 -25.82 8.58
N LEU A 634 -9.87 -25.47 9.56
CA LEU A 634 -10.44 -24.13 9.65
C LEU A 634 -9.38 -23.04 9.88
N ASN A 635 -8.42 -23.28 10.79
CA ASN A 635 -7.30 -22.35 11.02
C ASN A 635 -6.39 -22.25 9.79
N GLY A 636 -6.15 -23.35 9.08
CA GLY A 636 -5.36 -23.39 7.84
C GLY A 636 -6.02 -22.61 6.70
N GLU A 637 -7.34 -22.56 6.66
CA GLU A 637 -8.07 -21.69 5.74
C GLU A 637 -8.07 -20.23 6.24
N GLY A 638 -7.77 -19.97 7.52
CA GLY A 638 -7.65 -18.65 8.17
C GLY A 638 -8.79 -18.27 9.13
N TYR A 639 -9.59 -19.21 9.64
CA TYR A 639 -10.62 -18.96 10.66
C TYR A 639 -9.95 -19.13 12.01
N SER A 640 -9.64 -18.05 12.73
CA SER A 640 -8.95 -18.10 14.03
C SER A 640 -9.88 -18.57 15.15
N ILE A 641 -10.09 -19.89 15.26
CA ILE A 641 -11.12 -20.48 16.15
C ILE A 641 -10.52 -21.54 17.05
N GLY A 642 -10.80 -21.39 18.35
CA GLY A 642 -10.33 -22.31 19.38
C GLY A 642 -11.06 -23.66 19.36
N LYS A 643 -10.35 -24.71 19.76
CA LYS A 643 -10.87 -26.09 19.89
C LYS A 643 -12.16 -26.16 20.71
N THR A 644 -12.23 -25.41 21.82
CA THR A 644 -13.39 -25.39 22.72
C THR A 644 -14.66 -24.91 22.01
N VAL A 645 -14.55 -23.88 21.16
CA VAL A 645 -15.70 -23.30 20.43
C VAL A 645 -16.27 -24.28 19.41
N VAL A 646 -15.39 -24.99 18.67
CA VAL A 646 -15.80 -26.03 17.73
C VAL A 646 -16.41 -27.22 18.47
N HIS A 647 -15.82 -27.63 19.58
CA HIS A 647 -16.31 -28.75 20.39
C HIS A 647 -17.70 -28.48 21.00
N GLU A 648 -17.91 -27.33 21.64
CA GLU A 648 -19.20 -26.93 22.20
C GLU A 648 -20.28 -26.82 21.12
N TRP A 649 -19.93 -26.29 19.95
CA TRP A 649 -20.86 -26.20 18.83
C TRP A 649 -21.27 -27.58 18.31
N LEU A 650 -20.33 -28.53 18.17
CA LEU A 650 -20.64 -29.89 17.75
C LEU A 650 -21.48 -30.64 18.79
N GLN A 651 -21.17 -30.50 20.08
CA GLN A 651 -21.97 -31.08 21.16
C GLN A 651 -23.41 -30.55 21.16
N LYS A 652 -23.61 -29.25 20.92
CA LYS A 652 -24.93 -28.62 20.88
C LYS A 652 -25.77 -29.04 19.66
N ASN A 653 -25.13 -29.46 18.56
CA ASN A 653 -25.78 -29.74 17.28
C ASN A 653 -25.81 -31.23 16.91
N ALA A 654 -25.26 -32.13 17.74
CA ALA A 654 -25.40 -33.57 17.55
C ALA A 654 -26.86 -34.00 17.78
N ARG A 655 -27.51 -34.61 16.77
CA ARG A 655 -28.82 -35.27 16.88
C ARG A 655 -28.68 -36.72 16.44
N SER A 656 -29.18 -37.64 17.26
CA SER A 656 -29.17 -39.08 17.04
C SER A 656 -30.02 -39.47 15.81
N GLY A 657 -29.39 -39.78 14.68
CA GLY A 657 -30.07 -40.28 13.49
C GLY A 657 -29.16 -40.47 12.27
N PRO A 658 -29.58 -41.28 11.27
CA PRO A 658 -28.68 -42.10 10.44
C PRO A 658 -27.85 -41.36 9.38
N THR A 659 -27.91 -40.02 9.30
CA THR A 659 -27.22 -39.21 8.27
C THR A 659 -26.64 -37.89 8.79
N GLY A 660 -26.25 -37.78 10.06
CA GLY A 660 -25.76 -36.50 10.60
C GLY A 660 -24.87 -36.60 11.85
N TYR A 661 -23.57 -36.43 11.63
CA TYR A 661 -22.49 -36.12 12.59
C TYR A 661 -22.26 -37.12 13.73
N THR A 662 -21.33 -38.06 13.52
CA THR A 662 -20.84 -38.96 14.57
C THR A 662 -19.56 -38.39 15.21
N LEU A 663 -19.65 -37.98 16.48
CA LEU A 663 -18.49 -37.86 17.37
C LEU A 663 -18.17 -39.26 17.92
N ARG A 664 -17.02 -39.84 17.57
CA ARG A 664 -16.48 -40.95 18.35
C ARG A 664 -15.86 -40.37 19.63
N PRO A 665 -16.25 -40.84 20.82
CA PRO A 665 -15.48 -40.59 22.02
C PRO A 665 -14.20 -41.44 21.93
N ASP A 666 -13.08 -40.83 22.29
CA ASP A 666 -11.77 -41.45 22.54
C ASP A 666 -10.82 -41.57 21.33
N THR A 667 -10.17 -40.43 20.98
CA THR A 667 -8.75 -40.30 20.57
C THR A 667 -8.25 -38.87 20.77
#